data_AF-A0A0C1JR97-F1
#
_entry.id   AF-A0A0C1JR97-F1
#
_cell.length_a   1.000
_cell.length_b   1.000
_cell.length_c   1.000
_cell.angle_alpha   90.00
_cell.angle_beta   90.00
_cell.angle_gamma   90.00
#
_symmetry.space_group_name_H-M   'P 1'
#
loop_
_entity.id
_entity.type
_entity.pdbx_description
1 polymer ?
#
loop_
_entity_poly.entity_id
_entity_poly.type
_entity_poly.pdbx_seq_one_letter_code
_entity_poly.pdbx_strand_id
1 'polypeptide(L)'
;MLKSFISWAFLFCSSFSLLAIETSCTFDTEPKTYLKIEPTQPKQHLIVHSYTLKNISSEIISDLFLSVNMDREEQKQIGMQQLEKEENFWRWWQKYQLKIAENEAYSSSLGCSINLPFRKVPASKRDLQEFYFNNHWHLIDQKHQLGYLALDNHTLVGYEEVADDPFLVLRTKASDLESKFDFSRSSMNFAHLDIFPKEFDGFEPNDVKPGMQWTNKSSTLYPQETLTFYDNGLVEQTVILAERALPSSILYLTSAYPIAQLINHTPEEIILENQKKIITSQSRYDFEVPVWTVEIRVNAPTGTLTLVGQNCEKHLWTLGSNVVNIGAKKDVGATLLTVHYDLELKKSPDVCIVNPSAHFDHTSPYFELSSLSNLTEKIWWQISTDINFDYLIPNFQRIEDFKNRVTIDKLTDTFFNSQTNYYFRVKTLQDSCWSEWSTPFKFTVDKPKPIAHPVFKKIGEKEYEISWEPSEFSDTQYHIFASNALDFTPSLYTQKQFNWIDQEQQLFDEANNWIISTPHCSIKIGSDYAFYRIIAEREGQYSTPSPLIRVYDYELAIPRTVLQISRDSLQEEARRIEFPPPYVHLLVPFHPPISKSANAPSLYPNYYVQPSHIEPNIWLQLQPFFLPENHPIKPKLDRLFSKRVTQNKESLQKAGFIQPTPMRFSKTIVTKNKNIPGFIFKFFGDDQLEINDWERCYARVAGAISIQEALNRHHINHLFVVPTKWIYPLPEAPYPLKQNNLQRKNFIVIENEIDIFSGKENNKMWKSPIINCHTLSWIYILLQELGLNDSPYNFNMPIAKDNRIAFVDTEHHHKWPVPLKKLWQFLSPPMRDFWNQLCEEKNL
;
A
#
# COMPACT_ATOMS: atom_id res chain seq x y z
N MET A 1 -3.71 13.48 53.83
CA MET A 1 -4.97 13.53 54.60
C MET A 1 -6.21 13.05 53.83
N LEU A 2 -6.34 13.24 52.52
CA LEU A 2 -7.46 12.63 51.76
C LEU A 2 -7.22 11.15 51.36
N LYS A 3 -5.97 10.68 51.37
CA LYS A 3 -5.62 9.26 51.13
C LYS A 3 -5.78 8.33 52.36
N SER A 4 -6.02 8.89 53.55
CA SER A 4 -6.27 8.10 54.78
C SER A 4 -7.75 7.95 55.11
N PHE A 5 -8.65 8.59 54.36
CA PHE A 5 -10.09 8.55 54.59
C PHE A 5 -10.80 7.44 53.76
N ILE A 6 -10.15 6.93 52.71
CA ILE A 6 -10.76 5.94 51.80
C ILE A 6 -10.50 4.50 52.29
N SER A 7 -9.57 4.28 53.21
CA SER A 7 -9.25 2.94 53.72
C SER A 7 -10.10 2.48 54.91
N TRP A 8 -11.12 3.25 55.32
CA TRP A 8 -11.97 2.96 56.49
C TRP A 8 -13.45 2.74 56.18
N ALA A 9 -13.89 2.90 54.92
CA ALA A 9 -15.31 2.80 54.56
C ALA A 9 -15.76 1.40 54.10
N PHE A 10 -14.92 0.36 54.22
CA PHE A 10 -15.25 -1.01 53.80
C PHE A 10 -15.44 -2.02 54.94
N LEU A 11 -15.52 -1.56 56.18
CA LEU A 11 -15.89 -2.38 57.33
C LEU A 11 -17.19 -1.80 57.91
N PHE A 12 -18.21 -2.65 58.05
CA PHE A 12 -19.59 -2.38 58.51
C PHE A 12 -20.62 -2.03 57.43
N CYS A 13 -21.18 -3.07 56.80
CA CYS A 13 -22.63 -3.34 56.90
C CYS A 13 -22.95 -4.74 56.40
N SER A 14 -23.35 -5.58 57.33
CA SER A 14 -23.95 -6.90 57.12
C SER A 14 -25.42 -6.78 56.70
N SER A 15 -25.86 -7.78 55.93
CA SER A 15 -27.22 -8.32 55.83
C SER A 15 -28.34 -7.43 55.28
N PHE A 16 -28.77 -7.71 54.04
CA PHE A 16 -30.15 -8.11 53.74
C PHE A 16 -30.21 -8.88 52.41
N SER A 17 -30.90 -10.02 52.47
CA SER A 17 -31.05 -11.02 51.40
C SER A 17 -32.03 -10.56 50.32
N LEU A 18 -31.71 -10.82 49.05
CA LEU A 18 -32.70 -10.96 47.99
C LEU A 18 -32.17 -11.97 46.96
N LEU A 19 -32.99 -13.00 46.69
CA LEU A 19 -32.73 -14.16 45.85
C LEU A 19 -32.09 -13.79 44.50
N ALA A 20 -30.93 -14.38 44.22
CA ALA A 20 -30.53 -14.74 42.86
C ALA A 20 -30.10 -16.21 42.89
N ILE A 21 -30.73 -17.01 42.04
CA ILE A 21 -30.43 -18.43 41.86
C ILE A 21 -29.09 -18.50 41.13
N GLU A 22 -28.02 -18.82 41.88
CA GLU A 22 -26.76 -19.29 41.31
C GLU A 22 -26.92 -20.77 40.94
N THR A 23 -26.81 -21.10 39.65
CA THR A 23 -26.37 -22.43 39.22
C THR A 23 -24.86 -22.40 39.01
N SER A 24 -24.12 -22.68 40.08
CA SER A 24 -22.70 -23.02 40.00
C SER A 24 -22.53 -24.37 39.29
N CYS A 25 -21.73 -24.43 38.22
CA CYS A 25 -21.30 -25.69 37.63
C CYS A 25 -20.02 -26.15 38.32
N THR A 26 -20.11 -27.22 39.11
CA THR A 26 -18.94 -27.93 39.66
C THR A 26 -18.35 -28.86 38.60
N PHE A 27 -17.05 -28.72 38.32
CA PHE A 27 -16.31 -29.71 37.54
C PHE A 27 -16.01 -30.91 38.44
N ASP A 28 -16.64 -32.03 38.14
CA ASP A 28 -16.29 -33.32 38.75
C ASP A 28 -14.93 -33.77 38.20
N THR A 29 -13.98 -33.97 39.10
CA THR A 29 -12.59 -34.35 38.80
C THR A 29 -12.33 -35.76 39.29
N GLU A 30 -12.89 -36.75 38.62
CA GLU A 30 -12.39 -38.12 38.70
C GLU A 30 -12.09 -38.71 37.31
N PRO A 31 -10.84 -39.12 37.03
CA PRO A 31 -10.49 -39.85 35.82
C PRO A 31 -10.59 -41.35 36.09
N LYS A 32 -11.43 -42.09 35.34
CA LYS A 32 -11.23 -43.51 35.00
C LYS A 32 -12.35 -44.07 34.10
N THR A 33 -12.05 -44.23 32.81
CA THR A 33 -12.34 -45.47 32.09
C THR A 33 -11.51 -45.49 30.80
N TYR A 34 -10.59 -46.45 30.71
CA TYR A 34 -9.82 -46.70 29.49
C TYR A 34 -10.65 -47.57 28.55
N LEU A 35 -10.82 -47.14 27.31
CA LEU A 35 -11.36 -48.00 26.25
C LEU A 35 -10.16 -48.65 25.54
N LYS A 36 -9.79 -49.85 25.99
CA LYS A 36 -8.77 -50.67 25.33
C LYS A 36 -9.44 -51.38 24.16
N ILE A 37 -9.20 -50.91 22.94
CA ILE A 37 -9.66 -51.58 21.73
C ILE A 37 -8.58 -52.59 21.33
N GLU A 38 -8.88 -53.89 21.44
CA GLU A 38 -8.05 -54.95 20.85
C GLU A 38 -8.50 -55.22 19.41
N PRO A 39 -7.57 -55.50 18.48
CA PRO A 39 -7.91 -55.65 17.08
C PRO A 39 -8.53 -57.02 16.81
N THR A 40 -9.84 -57.07 16.58
CA THR A 40 -10.50 -58.24 15.97
C THR A 40 -11.49 -57.81 14.88
N GLN A 41 -11.14 -58.15 13.64
CA GLN A 41 -11.94 -58.33 12.41
C GLN A 41 -12.97 -57.26 11.98
N PRO A 42 -13.19 -57.08 10.65
CA PRO A 42 -13.89 -55.92 10.12
C PRO A 42 -15.41 -56.08 10.23
N LYS A 43 -16.06 -54.96 10.51
CA LYS A 43 -17.52 -54.74 10.63
C LYS A 43 -18.13 -55.08 11.98
N GLN A 44 -18.03 -54.12 12.91
CA GLN A 44 -19.07 -53.90 13.90
C GLN A 44 -19.53 -52.44 13.82
N HIS A 45 -20.85 -52.26 13.76
CA HIS A 45 -21.49 -50.94 13.79
C HIS A 45 -21.41 -50.38 15.21
N LEU A 46 -20.72 -49.25 15.38
CA LEU A 46 -20.81 -48.44 16.58
C LEU A 46 -22.16 -47.70 16.55
N ILE A 47 -23.05 -47.99 17.48
CA ILE A 47 -24.22 -47.13 17.75
C ILE A 47 -23.79 -46.18 18.87
N VAL A 48 -23.58 -44.91 18.51
CA VAL A 48 -23.17 -43.86 19.44
C VAL A 48 -24.41 -43.05 19.81
N HIS A 49 -24.81 -43.10 21.08
CA HIS A 49 -26.04 -42.44 21.58
C HIS A 49 -25.84 -40.94 21.92
N SER A 50 -24.59 -40.47 21.99
CA SER A 50 -24.26 -39.06 22.12
C SER A 50 -22.79 -38.85 21.75
N TYR A 51 -22.47 -37.74 21.10
CA TYR A 51 -21.10 -37.26 21.02
C TYR A 51 -20.87 -36.23 22.12
N THR A 52 -19.79 -36.40 22.87
CA THR A 52 -19.03 -35.28 23.42
C THR A 52 -17.68 -35.35 22.72
N LEU A 53 -17.38 -34.35 21.90
CA LEU A 53 -16.12 -34.28 21.16
C LEU A 53 -14.97 -34.14 22.17
N LYS A 54 -14.26 -35.23 22.44
CA LYS A 54 -12.95 -35.22 23.11
C LYS A 54 -11.97 -36.00 22.23
N ASN A 55 -10.81 -35.37 21.96
CA ASN A 55 -9.72 -35.84 21.08
C ASN A 55 -9.94 -35.68 19.56
N ILE A 56 -10.49 -34.54 19.15
CA ILE A 56 -10.02 -33.86 17.94
C ILE A 56 -9.09 -32.76 18.45
N SER A 57 -7.99 -32.42 17.75
CA SER A 57 -7.03 -31.42 18.24
C SER A 57 -7.80 -30.19 18.74
N SER A 58 -7.56 -29.82 19.99
CA SER A 58 -8.36 -28.84 20.71
C SER A 58 -8.44 -27.50 19.99
N GLU A 59 -7.43 -27.19 19.16
CA GLU A 59 -7.31 -25.94 18.42
C GLU A 59 -8.39 -25.72 17.35
N ILE A 60 -8.80 -26.76 16.61
CA ILE A 60 -9.75 -26.58 15.50
C ILE A 60 -11.18 -26.39 16.02
N ILE A 61 -11.57 -27.14 17.06
CA ILE A 61 -12.90 -27.03 17.67
C ILE A 61 -12.97 -25.84 18.64
N SER A 62 -11.88 -25.49 19.32
CA SER A 62 -11.84 -24.26 20.13
C SER A 62 -12.05 -23.05 19.24
N ASP A 63 -11.34 -22.94 18.13
CA ASP A 63 -11.45 -21.79 17.22
C ASP A 63 -12.87 -21.68 16.62
N LEU A 64 -13.49 -22.81 16.27
CA LEU A 64 -14.84 -22.87 15.68
C LEU A 64 -15.96 -22.53 16.69
N PHE A 65 -15.88 -23.02 17.93
CA PHE A 65 -16.89 -22.74 18.97
C PHE A 65 -16.68 -21.38 19.65
N LEU A 66 -15.44 -20.88 19.74
CA LEU A 66 -15.14 -19.52 20.20
C LEU A 66 -15.65 -18.49 19.19
N SER A 67 -15.44 -18.67 17.88
CA SER A 67 -15.91 -17.69 16.89
C SER A 67 -17.43 -17.56 16.81
N VAL A 68 -18.18 -18.61 17.15
CA VAL A 68 -19.66 -18.61 17.11
C VAL A 68 -20.27 -17.95 18.36
N ASN A 69 -19.54 -17.87 19.48
CA ASN A 69 -20.07 -17.36 20.77
C ASN A 69 -19.34 -16.11 21.31
N MET A 70 -18.24 -15.68 20.69
CA MET A 70 -17.56 -14.46 21.12
C MET A 70 -18.34 -13.22 20.72
N ASP A 71 -18.45 -12.29 21.67
CA ASP A 71 -18.95 -10.94 21.42
C ASP A 71 -18.07 -10.23 20.36
N ARG A 72 -18.70 -9.37 19.56
CA ARG A 72 -18.07 -8.51 18.56
C ARG A 72 -16.88 -7.72 19.12
N GLU A 73 -17.00 -7.17 20.32
CA GLU A 73 -15.89 -6.46 20.93
C GLU A 73 -14.77 -7.42 21.35
N GLU A 74 -15.08 -8.63 21.80
CA GLU A 74 -14.07 -9.63 22.12
C GLU A 74 -13.28 -10.12 20.88
N GLN A 75 -13.96 -10.40 19.76
CA GLN A 75 -13.31 -10.75 18.49
C GLN A 75 -12.42 -9.60 17.99
N LYS A 76 -12.91 -8.37 18.11
CA LYS A 76 -12.14 -7.17 17.77
C LYS A 76 -10.93 -7.00 18.69
N GLN A 77 -11.09 -7.19 20.00
CA GLN A 77 -9.97 -7.11 20.94
C GLN A 77 -8.93 -8.19 20.67
N ILE A 78 -9.34 -9.43 20.38
CA ILE A 78 -8.40 -10.50 20.03
C ILE A 78 -7.72 -10.23 18.69
N GLY A 79 -8.47 -9.81 17.67
CA GLY A 79 -7.92 -9.43 16.37
C GLY A 79 -6.93 -8.26 16.48
N MET A 80 -7.26 -7.23 17.26
CA MET A 80 -6.37 -6.10 17.55
C MET A 80 -5.15 -6.53 18.37
N GLN A 81 -5.32 -7.35 19.41
CA GLN A 81 -4.19 -7.86 20.21
C GLN A 81 -3.26 -8.75 19.40
N GLN A 82 -3.80 -9.55 18.47
CA GLN A 82 -3.00 -10.34 17.54
C GLN A 82 -2.31 -9.43 16.53
N LEU A 83 -3.02 -8.47 15.95
CA LEU A 83 -2.45 -7.52 15.01
C LEU A 83 -1.37 -6.62 15.65
N GLU A 84 -1.53 -6.24 16.93
CA GLU A 84 -0.52 -5.51 17.71
C GLU A 84 0.70 -6.38 18.05
N LYS A 85 0.51 -7.70 18.19
CA LYS A 85 1.61 -8.66 18.40
C LYS A 85 2.32 -9.03 17.09
N GLU A 86 1.59 -9.01 15.97
CA GLU A 86 2.13 -9.31 14.65
C GLU A 86 2.78 -8.03 14.09
N GLU A 87 4.10 -8.05 13.88
CA GLU A 87 4.84 -6.88 13.37
C GLU A 87 4.44 -6.52 11.92
N ASN A 88 3.68 -7.38 11.22
CA ASN A 88 3.35 -7.26 9.81
C ASN A 88 1.87 -7.57 9.52
N PHE A 89 1.12 -6.59 9.01
CA PHE A 89 -0.30 -6.72 8.63
C PHE A 89 -0.55 -7.80 7.59
N TRP A 90 0.36 -7.98 6.63
CA TRP A 90 0.23 -9.01 5.61
C TRP A 90 0.31 -10.39 6.23
N ARG A 91 1.26 -10.62 7.15
CA ARG A 91 1.37 -11.91 7.85
C ARG A 91 0.08 -12.23 8.60
N TRP A 92 -0.49 -11.25 9.31
CA TRP A 92 -1.80 -11.42 9.94
C TRP A 92 -2.86 -11.75 8.89
N TRP A 93 -3.03 -10.92 7.85
CA TRP A 93 -4.02 -11.13 6.80
C TRP A 93 -3.92 -12.52 6.17
N GLN A 94 -2.71 -12.94 5.82
CA GLN A 94 -2.43 -14.20 5.15
C GLN A 94 -2.58 -15.40 6.05
N LYS A 95 -2.15 -15.33 7.31
CA LYS A 95 -2.41 -16.40 8.27
C LYS A 95 -3.89 -16.71 8.38
N TYR A 96 -4.73 -15.66 8.37
CA TYR A 96 -6.18 -15.84 8.30
C TYR A 96 -6.64 -16.33 6.94
N GLN A 97 -6.17 -15.75 5.83
CA GLN A 97 -6.55 -16.21 4.49
C GLN A 97 -6.10 -17.64 4.19
N LEU A 98 -4.97 -18.10 4.71
CA LEU A 98 -4.48 -19.46 4.55
C LEU A 98 -5.32 -20.43 5.36
N LYS A 99 -5.65 -20.08 6.60
CA LYS A 99 -6.67 -20.80 7.36
C LYS A 99 -8.01 -20.86 6.61
N ILE A 100 -8.37 -19.84 5.83
CA ILE A 100 -9.61 -19.81 5.03
C ILE A 100 -9.46 -20.53 3.68
N ALA A 101 -8.32 -20.48 3.01
CA ALA A 101 -8.08 -21.20 1.77
C ALA A 101 -7.97 -22.71 2.02
N GLU A 102 -7.49 -23.09 3.20
CA GLU A 102 -7.54 -24.47 3.70
C GLU A 102 -8.95 -24.85 4.22
N ASN A 103 -9.82 -23.88 4.52
CA ASN A 103 -11.20 -24.06 4.97
C ASN A 103 -12.15 -23.16 4.17
N GLU A 104 -12.51 -23.55 2.94
CA GLU A 104 -13.15 -22.78 1.83
C GLU A 104 -14.35 -21.85 2.16
N ALA A 105 -14.81 -21.73 3.41
CA ALA A 105 -16.07 -21.11 3.82
C ALA A 105 -16.05 -19.59 4.19
N TYR A 106 -14.90 -18.89 4.22
CA TYR A 106 -14.82 -17.60 4.97
C TYR A 106 -14.20 -16.39 4.22
N SER A 107 -14.15 -16.41 2.89
CA SER A 107 -13.12 -15.69 2.12
C SER A 107 -13.27 -14.17 1.93
N SER A 108 -14.37 -13.53 2.33
CA SER A 108 -14.68 -12.14 1.92
C SER A 108 -14.82 -11.08 3.02
N SER A 109 -14.76 -11.39 4.32
CA SER A 109 -15.18 -10.44 5.38
C SER A 109 -14.08 -9.88 6.31
N LEU A 110 -12.84 -10.36 6.20
CA LEU A 110 -11.91 -10.24 7.34
C LEU A 110 -11.34 -8.84 7.58
N GLY A 111 -10.96 -8.11 6.52
CA GLY A 111 -10.30 -6.80 6.67
C GLY A 111 -11.11 -5.75 7.37
N CYS A 112 -12.42 -5.83 7.19
CA CYS A 112 -13.31 -4.86 7.76
C CYS A 112 -13.80 -5.25 9.17
N SER A 113 -13.54 -6.49 9.60
CA SER A 113 -13.86 -6.95 10.97
C SER A 113 -12.98 -6.29 12.04
N ILE A 114 -11.76 -5.88 11.69
CA ILE A 114 -10.79 -5.26 12.61
C ILE A 114 -10.87 -3.73 12.67
N ASN A 115 -11.89 -3.12 12.05
CA ASN A 115 -12.16 -1.68 12.14
C ASN A 115 -10.94 -0.78 11.81
N LEU A 116 -10.05 -1.25 10.92
CA LEU A 116 -8.93 -0.45 10.44
C LEU A 116 -9.47 0.73 9.63
N PRO A 117 -8.86 1.93 9.74
CA PRO A 117 -9.13 3.01 8.81
C PRO A 117 -8.85 2.52 7.39
N PHE A 118 -9.82 2.65 6.50
CA PHE A 118 -9.66 2.27 5.10
C PHE A 118 -10.16 3.38 4.19
N ARG A 119 -9.66 3.41 2.95
CA ARG A 119 -10.14 4.34 1.92
C ARG A 119 -10.29 3.63 0.58
N LYS A 120 -11.18 4.15 -0.25
CA LYS A 120 -11.34 3.67 -1.62
C LYS A 120 -10.18 4.14 -2.48
N VAL A 121 -9.71 3.24 -3.33
CA VAL A 121 -8.65 3.49 -4.31
C VAL A 121 -9.29 3.94 -5.63
N PRO A 122 -8.70 4.91 -6.35
CA PRO A 122 -9.10 5.25 -7.69
C PRO A 122 -8.87 4.04 -8.60
N ALA A 123 -9.97 3.43 -8.99
CA ALA A 123 -9.93 2.27 -9.87
C ALA A 123 -11.13 2.30 -10.82
N SER A 124 -10.87 1.97 -12.08
CA SER A 124 -11.93 1.78 -13.07
C SER A 124 -12.65 0.47 -12.79
N LYS A 125 -13.96 0.54 -12.51
CA LYS A 125 -14.86 -0.63 -12.39
C LYS A 125 -14.51 -1.65 -11.29
N ARG A 126 -13.48 -1.40 -10.46
CA ARG A 126 -13.14 -2.23 -9.30
C ARG A 126 -13.34 -1.47 -8.01
N ASP A 127 -13.80 -2.18 -6.98
CA ASP A 127 -13.82 -1.65 -5.62
C ASP A 127 -12.52 -2.07 -4.93
N LEU A 128 -11.46 -1.31 -5.18
CA LEU A 128 -10.17 -1.48 -4.52
C LEU A 128 -10.11 -0.59 -3.28
N GLN A 129 -9.50 -1.11 -2.22
CA GLN A 129 -9.40 -0.43 -0.94
C GLN A 129 -7.98 -0.51 -0.42
N GLU A 130 -7.57 0.51 0.32
CA GLU A 130 -6.37 0.46 1.14
C GLU A 130 -6.73 0.53 2.60
N PHE A 131 -5.93 -0.15 3.42
CA PHE A 131 -6.05 -0.17 4.87
C PHE A 131 -4.88 0.58 5.48
N TYR A 132 -5.12 1.44 6.46
CA TYR A 132 -4.08 2.14 7.17
C TYR A 132 -3.62 1.33 8.39
N PHE A 133 -2.35 0.96 8.42
CA PHE A 133 -1.74 0.20 9.51
C PHE A 133 -0.25 0.51 9.63
N ASN A 134 0.29 0.53 10.85
CA ASN A 134 1.69 0.85 11.14
C ASN A 134 2.19 2.13 10.45
N ASN A 135 1.37 3.17 10.48
CA ASN A 135 1.61 4.47 9.84
C ASN A 135 1.72 4.47 8.30
N HIS A 136 1.29 3.40 7.62
CA HIS A 136 1.36 3.26 6.17
C HIS A 136 0.01 2.80 5.62
N TRP A 137 -0.25 3.13 4.36
CA TRP A 137 -1.38 2.60 3.61
C TRP A 137 -0.99 1.29 2.92
N HIS A 138 -1.87 0.31 2.96
CA HIS A 138 -1.64 -1.03 2.39
C HIS A 138 -2.75 -1.35 1.39
N LEU A 139 -2.40 -1.45 0.11
CA LEU A 139 -3.35 -1.78 -0.95
C LEU A 139 -3.66 -3.28 -0.94
N ILE A 140 -4.94 -3.60 -0.77
CA ILE A 140 -5.44 -4.98 -0.81
C ILE A 140 -6.53 -5.08 -1.87
N ASP A 141 -6.30 -5.92 -2.89
CA ASP A 141 -7.35 -6.35 -3.81
C ASP A 141 -8.13 -7.48 -3.16
N GLN A 142 -9.23 -7.14 -2.48
CA GLN A 142 -10.06 -8.11 -1.77
C GLN A 142 -10.67 -9.16 -2.70
N LYS A 143 -11.02 -8.78 -3.93
CA LYS A 143 -11.65 -9.68 -4.90
C LYS A 143 -10.70 -10.80 -5.30
N HIS A 144 -9.42 -10.47 -5.50
CA HIS A 144 -8.40 -11.45 -5.87
C HIS A 144 -7.57 -11.93 -4.68
N GLN A 145 -7.83 -11.39 -3.48
CA GLN A 145 -7.06 -11.63 -2.25
C GLN A 145 -5.56 -11.34 -2.40
N LEU A 146 -5.23 -10.24 -3.08
CA LEU A 146 -3.85 -9.87 -3.37
C LEU A 146 -3.41 -8.69 -2.52
N GLY A 147 -2.20 -8.80 -1.98
CA GLY A 147 -1.41 -7.68 -1.47
C GLY A 147 -0.20 -7.50 -2.38
N TYR A 148 0.21 -6.25 -2.58
CA TYR A 148 1.37 -5.91 -3.41
C TYR A 148 2.54 -5.57 -2.51
N LEU A 149 3.74 -6.09 -2.83
CA LEU A 149 4.93 -5.88 -2.03
C LEU A 149 5.90 -4.90 -2.70
N ALA A 150 6.48 -4.01 -1.89
CA ALA A 150 7.60 -3.18 -2.25
C ALA A 150 8.79 -4.02 -2.73
N LEU A 151 9.79 -3.36 -3.34
CA LEU A 151 11.00 -4.03 -3.86
C LEU A 151 11.87 -4.66 -2.76
N ASP A 152 11.62 -4.34 -1.49
CA ASP A 152 12.21 -5.03 -0.34
C ASP A 152 11.58 -6.41 -0.07
N ASN A 153 10.50 -6.77 -0.78
CA ASN A 153 9.75 -8.03 -0.65
C ASN A 153 9.20 -8.32 0.75
N HIS A 154 9.06 -7.30 1.60
CA HIS A 154 8.59 -7.43 2.98
C HIS A 154 7.48 -6.44 3.32
N THR A 155 7.53 -5.25 2.73
CA THR A 155 6.60 -4.16 2.99
C THR A 155 5.44 -4.22 2.00
N LEU A 156 4.22 -4.29 2.49
CA LEU A 156 3.04 -4.06 1.66
C LEU A 156 3.03 -2.59 1.22
N VAL A 157 2.69 -2.37 -0.04
CA VAL A 157 2.62 -1.02 -0.60
C VAL A 157 1.21 -0.51 -0.69
N GLY A 158 1.07 0.81 -0.58
CA GLY A 158 -0.14 1.50 -0.92
C GLY A 158 -0.29 1.73 -2.42
N TYR A 159 -1.42 2.30 -2.78
CA TYR A 159 -1.82 2.77 -4.09
C TYR A 159 -0.85 3.84 -4.59
N GLU A 160 -0.35 4.72 -3.74
CA GLU A 160 0.55 5.78 -4.21
C GLU A 160 1.88 5.20 -4.70
N GLU A 161 2.43 4.24 -3.96
CA GLU A 161 3.66 3.53 -4.32
C GLU A 161 3.46 2.66 -5.55
N VAL A 162 2.31 2.01 -5.70
CA VAL A 162 1.95 1.24 -6.90
C VAL A 162 1.75 2.15 -8.12
N ALA A 163 1.09 3.29 -7.94
CA ALA A 163 0.91 4.26 -9.01
C ALA A 163 2.26 4.88 -9.40
N ASP A 164 3.17 5.01 -8.44
CA ASP A 164 4.51 5.51 -8.67
C ASP A 164 5.44 4.49 -9.34
N ASP A 165 5.27 3.21 -9.01
CA ASP A 165 6.05 2.10 -9.51
C ASP A 165 5.13 0.91 -9.88
N PRO A 166 4.59 0.90 -11.13
CA PRO A 166 3.69 -0.18 -11.57
C PRO A 166 4.31 -1.58 -11.55
N PHE A 167 5.64 -1.69 -11.55
CA PHE A 167 6.31 -2.99 -11.56
C PHE A 167 5.95 -3.83 -10.32
N LEU A 168 5.58 -3.16 -9.21
CA LEU A 168 5.10 -3.81 -7.99
C LEU A 168 3.84 -4.65 -8.23
N VAL A 169 2.90 -4.16 -9.05
CA VAL A 169 1.70 -4.92 -9.46
C VAL A 169 2.04 -5.90 -10.58
N LEU A 170 2.80 -5.45 -11.58
CA LEU A 170 3.10 -6.26 -12.77
C LEU A 170 3.88 -7.54 -12.46
N ARG A 171 4.72 -7.54 -11.42
CA ARG A 171 5.44 -8.75 -10.99
C ARG A 171 4.61 -9.68 -10.10
N THR A 172 3.47 -9.22 -9.58
CA THR A 172 2.62 -9.98 -8.66
C THR A 172 1.66 -10.87 -9.42
N LYS A 173 1.59 -12.15 -9.05
CA LYS A 173 0.66 -13.13 -9.62
C LYS A 173 -0.78 -12.75 -9.30
N ALA A 174 -1.52 -12.34 -10.33
CA ALA A 174 -2.87 -11.79 -10.25
C ALA A 174 -4.00 -12.86 -10.31
N SER A 175 -3.67 -14.11 -10.07
CA SER A 175 -4.46 -15.27 -10.49
C SER A 175 -4.59 -16.31 -9.37
N ASP A 176 -5.49 -17.27 -9.57
CA ASP A 176 -5.74 -18.35 -8.60
C ASP A 176 -4.51 -19.25 -8.35
N LEU A 177 -4.66 -20.21 -7.42
CA LEU A 177 -3.57 -21.12 -7.04
C LEU A 177 -3.11 -22.03 -8.19
N GLU A 178 -4.01 -22.41 -9.10
CA GLU A 178 -3.72 -23.36 -10.18
C GLU A 178 -3.07 -22.69 -11.41
N SER A 179 -3.33 -21.42 -11.61
CA SER A 179 -2.82 -20.68 -12.75
C SER A 179 -1.33 -20.36 -12.60
N LYS A 180 -0.63 -20.43 -13.73
CA LYS A 180 0.73 -19.88 -13.85
C LYS A 180 0.66 -18.36 -13.76
N PHE A 181 1.80 -17.74 -13.45
CA PHE A 181 1.93 -16.30 -13.63
C PHE A 181 1.57 -15.94 -15.08
N ASP A 182 0.62 -15.02 -15.23
CA ASP A 182 0.18 -14.48 -16.51
C ASP A 182 0.39 -12.97 -16.51
N PHE A 183 1.40 -12.54 -17.29
CA PHE A 183 1.76 -11.14 -17.41
C PHE A 183 0.60 -10.29 -17.94
N SER A 184 -0.24 -10.81 -18.83
CA SER A 184 -1.40 -10.07 -19.35
C SER A 184 -2.41 -9.78 -18.24
N ARG A 185 -2.69 -10.77 -17.39
CA ARG A 185 -3.61 -10.60 -16.25
C ARG A 185 -3.07 -9.61 -15.22
N SER A 186 -1.76 -9.63 -14.94
CA SER A 186 -1.12 -8.64 -14.07
C SER A 186 -1.13 -7.23 -14.70
N SER A 187 -0.91 -7.11 -16.00
CA SER A 187 -1.05 -5.84 -16.73
C SER A 187 -2.49 -5.31 -16.71
N MET A 188 -3.48 -6.19 -16.89
CA MET A 188 -4.89 -5.82 -16.80
C MET A 188 -5.25 -5.38 -15.38
N ASN A 189 -4.80 -6.10 -14.35
CA ASN A 189 -4.98 -5.71 -12.96
C ASN A 189 -4.40 -4.33 -12.66
N PHE A 190 -3.21 -4.02 -13.18
CA PHE A 190 -2.63 -2.69 -13.09
C PHE A 190 -3.46 -1.64 -13.84
N ALA A 191 -3.93 -1.93 -15.05
CA ALA A 191 -4.71 -0.98 -15.87
C ALA A 191 -6.05 -0.58 -15.24
N HIS A 192 -6.56 -1.37 -14.29
CA HIS A 192 -7.72 -0.99 -13.48
C HIS A 192 -7.42 0.09 -12.44
N LEU A 193 -6.17 0.29 -12.04
CA LEU A 193 -5.77 1.38 -11.16
C LEU A 193 -5.73 2.67 -11.97
N ASP A 194 -6.46 3.68 -11.53
CA ASP A 194 -6.53 4.96 -12.23
C ASP A 194 -5.36 5.85 -11.81
N ILE A 195 -4.26 5.79 -12.57
CA ILE A 195 -2.99 6.47 -12.25
C ILE A 195 -3.13 8.01 -12.35
N PHE A 196 -4.20 8.51 -12.98
CA PHE A 196 -4.50 9.94 -13.11
C PHE A 196 -5.88 10.28 -12.52
N PRO A 197 -6.07 10.08 -11.21
CA PRO A 197 -7.37 10.26 -10.62
C PRO A 197 -7.73 11.74 -10.58
N LYS A 198 -8.84 12.13 -11.22
CA LYS A 198 -9.41 13.50 -11.11
C LYS A 198 -9.65 13.90 -9.65
N GLU A 199 -10.11 12.95 -8.85
CA GLU A 199 -10.39 13.10 -7.44
C GLU A 199 -9.80 11.88 -6.72
N PHE A 200 -8.90 12.12 -5.78
CA PHE A 200 -8.50 11.13 -4.81
C PHE A 200 -8.57 11.78 -3.46
N ASP A 201 -9.53 11.34 -2.66
CA ASP A 201 -9.68 11.84 -1.32
C ASP A 201 -8.50 11.32 -0.48
N GLY A 202 -7.44 12.12 -0.41
CA GLY A 202 -6.32 11.94 0.50
C GLY A 202 -6.76 12.19 1.95
N PHE A 203 -7.73 11.42 2.44
CA PHE A 203 -8.11 11.44 3.84
C PHE A 203 -6.90 11.00 4.66
N GLU A 204 -6.55 11.84 5.64
CA GLU A 204 -5.64 11.44 6.68
C GLU A 204 -6.33 10.32 7.47
N PRO A 205 -5.59 9.31 7.95
CA PRO A 205 -6.15 8.18 8.70
C PRO A 205 -7.03 8.61 9.88
N ASN A 206 -6.65 9.73 10.52
CA ASN A 206 -7.39 10.32 11.64
C ASN A 206 -8.75 10.91 11.23
N ASP A 207 -8.95 11.23 9.95
CA ASP A 207 -10.21 11.75 9.40
C ASP A 207 -11.13 10.64 8.91
N VAL A 208 -10.58 9.45 8.67
CA VAL A 208 -11.36 8.27 8.33
C VAL A 208 -12.03 7.79 9.62
N LYS A 209 -13.25 8.25 9.86
CA LYS A 209 -14.11 7.60 10.84
C LYS A 209 -14.17 6.12 10.48
N PRO A 210 -14.01 5.19 11.43
CA PRO A 210 -14.16 3.77 11.14
C PRO A 210 -15.56 3.54 10.58
N GLY A 211 -15.63 3.47 9.25
CA GLY A 211 -16.85 3.77 8.50
C GLY A 211 -17.77 2.57 8.37
N MET A 212 -17.34 1.42 8.89
CA MET A 212 -18.03 0.17 8.63
C MET A 212 -18.41 -0.48 9.95
N GLN A 213 -19.64 -0.23 10.38
CA GLN A 213 -20.31 -1.15 11.29
C GLN A 213 -20.53 -2.46 10.54
N TRP A 214 -19.59 -3.40 10.69
CA TRP A 214 -19.89 -4.78 10.35
C TRP A 214 -20.97 -5.29 11.29
N THR A 215 -22.11 -5.60 10.68
CA THR A 215 -22.90 -6.72 11.17
C THR A 215 -22.13 -7.96 10.72
N ASN A 216 -21.16 -8.42 11.51
CA ASN A 216 -20.75 -9.82 11.39
C ASN A 216 -21.99 -10.60 11.81
N LYS A 217 -22.69 -11.12 10.81
CA LYS A 217 -23.99 -11.78 10.92
C LYS A 217 -23.79 -13.20 11.46
N SER A 218 -23.23 -13.31 12.67
CA SER A 218 -23.32 -14.54 13.43
C SER A 218 -24.79 -14.75 13.78
N SER A 219 -25.40 -15.82 13.28
CA SER A 219 -26.72 -16.24 13.72
C SER A 219 -26.58 -16.92 15.08
N THR A 220 -26.89 -16.23 16.15
CA THR A 220 -27.09 -16.87 17.46
C THR A 220 -28.33 -17.76 17.37
N LEU A 221 -28.19 -19.07 17.56
CA LEU A 221 -29.34 -19.98 17.73
C LEU A 221 -29.74 -19.99 19.19
N TYR A 222 -30.98 -19.61 19.48
CA TYR A 222 -31.55 -19.69 20.82
C TYR A 222 -32.02 -21.13 21.13
N PRO A 223 -32.18 -21.50 22.41
CA PRO A 223 -32.78 -22.78 22.75
C PRO A 223 -34.09 -23.00 21.98
N GLN A 224 -34.26 -24.18 21.38
CA GLN A 224 -35.41 -24.58 20.54
C GLN A 224 -35.45 -24.02 19.10
N GLU A 225 -34.52 -23.14 18.71
CA GLU A 225 -34.31 -22.81 17.29
C GLU A 225 -33.59 -23.94 16.57
N THR A 226 -33.85 -24.11 15.27
CA THR A 226 -33.27 -25.20 14.47
C THR A 226 -32.62 -24.67 13.20
N LEU A 227 -31.52 -25.30 12.79
CA LEU A 227 -30.86 -25.07 11.51
C LEU A 227 -30.81 -26.40 10.74
N THR A 228 -31.56 -26.49 9.64
CA THR A 228 -31.73 -27.71 8.84
C THR A 228 -31.09 -27.54 7.47
N PHE A 229 -30.20 -28.45 7.09
CA PHE A 229 -29.55 -28.47 5.79
C PHE A 229 -30.22 -29.47 4.86
N TYR A 230 -30.49 -29.06 3.62
CA TYR A 230 -31.07 -29.90 2.59
C TYR A 230 -30.04 -30.25 1.51
N ASP A 231 -30.21 -31.41 0.89
CA ASP A 231 -29.33 -31.97 -0.15
C ASP A 231 -29.26 -31.11 -1.43
N ASN A 232 -30.28 -30.31 -1.68
CA ASN A 232 -30.37 -29.35 -2.76
C ASN A 232 -29.67 -28.00 -2.48
N GLY A 233 -28.96 -27.87 -1.35
CA GLY A 233 -28.23 -26.65 -0.99
C GLY A 233 -29.12 -25.55 -0.38
N LEU A 234 -30.31 -25.91 0.11
CA LEU A 234 -31.12 -25.03 0.96
C LEU A 234 -30.74 -25.19 2.43
N VAL A 235 -30.86 -24.10 3.17
CA VAL A 235 -30.77 -24.12 4.65
C VAL A 235 -32.01 -23.46 5.22
N GLU A 236 -32.65 -24.12 6.18
CA GLU A 236 -33.77 -23.54 6.93
C GLU A 236 -33.32 -23.20 8.34
N GLN A 237 -33.47 -21.94 8.74
CA GLN A 237 -33.30 -21.48 10.11
C GLN A 237 -34.66 -21.17 10.70
N THR A 238 -35.10 -21.96 11.69
CA THR A 238 -36.31 -21.67 12.46
C THR A 238 -35.97 -20.78 13.63
N VAL A 239 -36.64 -19.64 13.71
CA VAL A 239 -36.47 -18.58 14.70
C VAL A 239 -37.69 -18.50 15.59
N ILE A 240 -37.49 -18.42 16.90
CA ILE A 240 -38.58 -18.24 17.88
C ILE A 240 -38.67 -16.75 18.23
N LEU A 241 -39.79 -16.11 17.90
CA LEU A 241 -39.91 -14.66 18.06
C LEU A 241 -39.86 -14.20 19.52
N ALA A 242 -40.40 -15.01 20.44
CA ALA A 242 -40.44 -14.70 21.87
C ALA A 242 -39.04 -14.56 22.48
N GLU A 243 -38.09 -15.36 22.01
CA GLU A 243 -36.70 -15.37 22.47
C GLU A 243 -35.88 -14.21 21.87
N ARG A 244 -36.34 -13.65 20.76
CA ARG A 244 -35.66 -12.53 20.07
C ARG A 244 -36.28 -11.17 20.34
N ALA A 245 -37.38 -11.14 21.08
CA ALA A 245 -38.15 -9.94 21.35
C ALA A 245 -37.37 -8.92 22.18
N LEU A 246 -37.05 -7.77 21.57
CA LEU A 246 -36.66 -6.57 22.30
C LEU A 246 -37.91 -5.78 22.71
N PRO A 247 -37.81 -4.77 23.59
CA PRO A 247 -38.94 -3.87 23.91
C PRO A 247 -39.51 -3.13 22.70
N SER A 248 -38.79 -3.12 21.57
CA SER A 248 -39.26 -2.63 20.28
C SER A 248 -40.07 -3.70 19.54
N SER A 249 -41.17 -3.29 18.91
CA SER A 249 -41.95 -4.15 17.99
C SER A 249 -41.22 -4.53 16.71
N ILE A 250 -40.00 -4.01 16.50
CA ILE A 250 -39.14 -4.29 15.35
C ILE A 250 -38.05 -5.29 15.75
N LEU A 251 -37.91 -6.35 14.96
CA LEU A 251 -36.91 -7.41 15.12
C LEU A 251 -36.03 -7.49 13.87
N TYR A 252 -34.74 -7.67 14.09
CA TYR A 252 -33.76 -7.90 13.02
C TYR A 252 -33.36 -9.37 13.04
N LEU A 253 -33.84 -10.13 12.07
CA LEU A 253 -33.48 -11.55 11.94
C LEU A 253 -32.37 -11.69 10.90
N THR A 254 -31.30 -12.32 11.34
CA THR A 254 -30.05 -12.40 10.60
C THR A 254 -29.68 -13.86 10.39
N SER A 255 -29.43 -14.22 9.14
CA SER A 255 -29.04 -15.57 8.73
C SER A 255 -27.57 -15.58 8.31
N ALA A 256 -26.88 -16.69 8.60
CA ALA A 256 -25.54 -17.00 8.11
C ALA A 256 -25.54 -17.38 6.61
N TYR A 257 -26.71 -17.47 6.00
CA TYR A 257 -26.92 -17.78 4.58
C TYR A 257 -27.87 -16.74 3.95
N PRO A 258 -27.68 -16.38 2.68
CA PRO A 258 -28.58 -15.45 1.98
C PRO A 258 -30.01 -15.97 1.99
N ILE A 259 -30.91 -15.28 2.70
CA ILE A 259 -32.32 -15.61 2.87
C ILE A 259 -33.03 -15.37 1.53
N ALA A 260 -33.43 -16.45 0.88
CA ALA A 260 -34.24 -16.44 -0.32
C ALA A 260 -35.73 -16.49 -0.01
N GLN A 261 -36.13 -17.07 1.12
CA GLN A 261 -37.54 -17.14 1.53
C GLN A 261 -37.71 -16.89 3.02
N LEU A 262 -38.87 -16.34 3.39
CA LEU A 262 -39.31 -16.17 4.76
C LEU A 262 -40.70 -16.79 4.91
N ILE A 263 -40.87 -17.73 5.83
CA ILE A 263 -42.14 -18.40 6.10
C ILE A 263 -42.63 -17.98 7.48
N ASN A 264 -43.87 -17.47 7.53
CA ASN A 264 -44.50 -17.01 8.76
C ASN A 264 -45.33 -18.12 9.42
N HIS A 265 -44.83 -18.75 10.48
CA HIS A 265 -45.60 -19.73 11.25
C HIS A 265 -46.30 -19.13 12.48
N THR A 266 -46.21 -17.81 12.67
CA THR A 266 -46.87 -17.11 13.78
C THR A 266 -48.38 -17.05 13.56
N PRO A 267 -49.19 -16.92 14.62
CA PRO A 267 -50.65 -16.74 14.48
C PRO A 267 -51.05 -15.37 13.92
N GLU A 268 -50.11 -14.42 13.83
CA GLU A 268 -50.35 -13.04 13.44
C GLU A 268 -49.69 -12.70 12.10
N GLU A 269 -50.04 -11.54 11.54
CA GLU A 269 -49.34 -11.00 10.38
C GLU A 269 -48.03 -10.34 10.82
N ILE A 270 -46.98 -10.50 10.01
CA ILE A 270 -45.72 -9.79 10.20
C ILE A 270 -45.51 -8.80 9.06
N ILE A 271 -44.85 -7.68 9.34
CA ILE A 271 -44.56 -6.65 8.35
C ILE A 271 -43.05 -6.64 8.07
N LEU A 272 -42.64 -6.92 6.84
CA LEU A 272 -41.29 -6.66 6.36
C LEU A 272 -41.11 -5.15 6.14
N GLU A 273 -40.38 -4.47 7.02
CA GLU A 273 -40.25 -3.00 7.03
C GLU A 273 -39.58 -2.47 5.76
N ASN A 274 -38.45 -3.08 5.37
CA ASN A 274 -37.67 -2.62 4.22
C ASN A 274 -38.39 -2.83 2.88
N GLN A 275 -39.25 -3.84 2.80
CA GLN A 275 -40.01 -4.19 1.61
C GLN A 275 -41.44 -3.64 1.64
N LYS A 276 -41.90 -3.11 2.77
CA LYS A 276 -43.29 -2.69 3.02
C LYS A 276 -44.31 -3.77 2.66
N LYS A 277 -44.01 -5.02 3.02
CA LYS A 277 -44.83 -6.20 2.69
C LYS A 277 -45.40 -6.84 3.95
N ILE A 278 -46.67 -7.22 3.89
CA ILE A 278 -47.35 -7.96 4.96
C ILE A 278 -47.30 -9.45 4.59
N ILE A 279 -46.85 -10.28 5.53
CA ILE A 279 -46.82 -11.74 5.41
C ILE A 279 -47.83 -12.29 6.40
N THR A 280 -48.93 -12.85 5.88
CA THR A 280 -50.01 -13.42 6.67
C THR A 280 -49.58 -14.71 7.37
N SER A 281 -50.31 -15.12 8.41
CA SER A 281 -50.07 -16.39 9.10
C SER A 281 -50.07 -17.57 8.11
N GLN A 282 -49.10 -18.46 8.25
CA GLN A 282 -48.84 -19.63 7.40
C GLN A 282 -48.54 -19.32 5.92
N SER A 283 -48.21 -18.07 5.60
CA SER A 283 -47.79 -17.69 4.25
C SER A 283 -46.28 -17.59 4.12
N ARG A 284 -45.80 -17.62 2.88
CA ARG A 284 -44.39 -17.46 2.52
C ARG A 284 -44.18 -16.19 1.73
N TYR A 285 -42.97 -15.64 1.85
CA TYR A 285 -42.49 -14.54 1.03
C TYR A 285 -41.17 -14.94 0.37
N ASP A 286 -41.14 -14.86 -0.95
CA ASP A 286 -39.98 -15.14 -1.79
C ASP A 286 -39.27 -13.81 -2.13
N PHE A 287 -37.97 -13.69 -1.81
CA PHE A 287 -37.18 -12.50 -2.12
C PHE A 287 -36.71 -12.54 -3.59
N GLU A 288 -36.86 -11.43 -4.31
CA GLU A 288 -36.35 -11.32 -5.70
C GLU A 288 -34.82 -11.43 -5.76
N VAL A 289 -34.14 -10.91 -4.73
CA VAL A 289 -32.69 -11.03 -4.52
C VAL A 289 -32.48 -11.51 -3.08
N PRO A 290 -31.76 -12.61 -2.83
CA PRO A 290 -31.52 -13.10 -1.48
C PRO A 290 -30.93 -12.03 -0.56
N VAL A 291 -31.46 -11.93 0.66
CA VAL A 291 -31.06 -10.93 1.65
C VAL A 291 -30.45 -11.58 2.88
N TRP A 292 -29.51 -10.92 3.55
CA TRP A 292 -28.85 -11.51 4.72
C TRP A 292 -29.55 -11.20 6.07
N THR A 293 -30.33 -10.13 6.09
CA THR A 293 -31.12 -9.73 7.27
C THR A 293 -32.49 -9.30 6.81
N VAL A 294 -33.50 -9.71 7.59
CA VAL A 294 -34.88 -9.25 7.44
C VAL A 294 -35.25 -8.41 8.66
N GLU A 295 -35.83 -7.25 8.41
CA GLU A 295 -36.36 -6.37 9.44
C GLU A 295 -37.88 -6.56 9.46
N ILE A 296 -38.38 -7.11 10.56
CA ILE A 296 -39.78 -7.45 10.71
C ILE A 296 -40.40 -6.65 11.85
N ARG A 297 -41.63 -6.20 11.67
CA ARG A 297 -42.49 -5.74 12.76
C ARG A 297 -43.53 -6.80 13.08
N VAL A 298 -43.65 -7.12 14.37
CA VAL A 298 -44.63 -8.06 14.90
C VAL A 298 -45.47 -7.37 15.97
N ASN A 299 -46.78 -7.65 16.02
CA ASN A 299 -47.67 -7.07 17.04
C ASN A 299 -47.51 -7.79 18.38
N ALA A 300 -47.44 -9.12 18.37
CA ALA A 300 -46.98 -9.95 19.48
C ALA A 300 -45.85 -10.89 19.01
N PRO A 301 -44.68 -10.91 19.69
CA PRO A 301 -43.56 -11.77 19.31
C PRO A 301 -43.81 -13.22 19.76
N THR A 302 -44.84 -13.86 19.23
CA THR A 302 -45.21 -15.25 19.54
C THR A 302 -45.16 -16.10 18.28
N GLY A 303 -44.82 -17.38 18.42
CA GLY A 303 -44.67 -18.31 17.30
C GLY A 303 -43.27 -18.29 16.67
N THR A 304 -43.16 -18.92 15.51
CA THR A 304 -41.88 -19.14 14.82
C THR A 304 -41.88 -18.58 13.41
N LEU A 305 -40.69 -18.22 12.92
CA LEU A 305 -40.43 -17.90 11.52
C LEU A 305 -39.39 -18.86 10.97
N THR A 306 -39.50 -19.22 9.70
CA THR A 306 -38.47 -20.00 9.02
C THR A 306 -37.80 -19.14 7.96
N LEU A 307 -36.49 -18.95 8.08
CA LEU A 307 -35.63 -18.28 7.10
C LEU A 307 -35.05 -19.36 6.19
N VAL A 308 -35.39 -19.36 4.90
CA VAL A 308 -34.85 -20.30 3.92
C VAL A 308 -33.72 -19.62 3.17
N GLY A 309 -32.49 -20.06 3.42
CA GLY A 309 -31.30 -19.66 2.67
C GLY A 309 -31.10 -20.47 1.40
N GLN A 310 -30.51 -19.85 0.37
CA GLN A 310 -30.08 -20.50 -0.89
C GLN A 310 -28.57 -20.38 -1.08
N ASN A 311 -28.02 -21.12 -2.05
CA ASN A 311 -26.59 -21.20 -2.37
C ASN A 311 -25.72 -21.69 -1.20
N CYS A 312 -26.25 -22.63 -0.43
CA CYS A 312 -25.40 -23.47 0.41
C CYS A 312 -24.78 -24.52 -0.53
N GLU A 313 -23.92 -24.09 -1.46
CA GLU A 313 -23.18 -25.01 -2.31
C GLU A 313 -22.47 -26.01 -1.39
N LYS A 314 -22.92 -27.27 -1.50
CA LYS A 314 -22.44 -28.60 -1.05
C LYS A 314 -21.13 -28.76 -0.24
N HIS A 315 -20.64 -27.77 0.49
CA HIS A 315 -19.41 -27.86 1.25
C HIS A 315 -19.72 -28.00 2.74
N LEU A 316 -20.54 -29.01 3.07
CA LEU A 316 -20.48 -29.64 4.39
C LEU A 316 -19.23 -30.55 4.40
N TRP A 317 -18.09 -29.88 4.50
CA TRP A 317 -16.76 -30.40 4.80
C TRP A 317 -16.22 -31.52 3.91
N THR A 318 -15.21 -31.20 3.09
CA THR A 318 -14.21 -32.17 2.64
C THR A 318 -12.94 -32.00 3.49
N LEU A 319 -12.83 -32.77 4.57
CA LEU A 319 -11.55 -33.02 5.25
C LEU A 319 -10.89 -34.22 4.56
N GLY A 320 -10.22 -33.99 3.44
CA GLY A 320 -9.65 -35.05 2.59
C GLY A 320 -10.73 -35.90 1.89
N SER A 321 -10.50 -37.21 1.75
CA SER A 321 -11.36 -38.19 1.07
C SER A 321 -12.70 -38.50 1.77
N ASN A 322 -13.05 -37.76 2.81
CA ASN A 322 -14.22 -38.05 3.62
C ASN A 322 -15.46 -37.32 3.08
N VAL A 323 -16.49 -38.08 2.71
CA VAL A 323 -17.81 -37.56 2.33
C VAL A 323 -18.75 -37.68 3.53
N VAL A 324 -19.24 -36.55 4.04
CA VAL A 324 -20.29 -36.54 5.06
C VAL A 324 -21.65 -36.77 4.39
N ASN A 325 -22.15 -38.00 4.44
CA ASN A 325 -23.52 -38.31 3.98
C ASN A 325 -24.52 -38.07 5.11
N ILE A 326 -25.35 -37.03 4.98
CA ILE A 326 -26.48 -36.78 5.87
C ILE A 326 -27.66 -37.62 5.39
N GLY A 327 -27.85 -38.79 5.99
CA GLY A 327 -29.00 -39.66 5.71
C GLY A 327 -30.08 -39.50 6.78
N ALA A 328 -31.27 -39.04 6.41
CA ALA A 328 -32.44 -39.13 7.28
C ALA A 328 -33.01 -40.55 7.24
N LYS A 329 -32.94 -41.28 8.37
CA LYS A 329 -33.72 -42.52 8.54
C LYS A 329 -35.09 -42.14 9.12
N LYS A 330 -36.16 -42.39 8.34
CA LYS A 330 -37.55 -41.97 8.65
C LYS A 330 -38.17 -42.56 9.92
N ASP A 331 -37.59 -43.61 10.51
CA ASP A 331 -38.29 -44.44 11.50
C ASP A 331 -37.93 -44.15 12.96
N VAL A 332 -37.03 -43.21 13.23
CA VAL A 332 -36.69 -42.79 14.59
C VAL A 332 -36.57 -41.28 14.53
N GLY A 333 -37.37 -40.54 15.30
CA GLY A 333 -37.45 -39.07 15.27
C GLY A 333 -36.18 -38.29 15.67
N ALA A 334 -35.00 -38.79 15.32
CA ALA A 334 -33.71 -38.16 15.44
C ALA A 334 -32.92 -38.38 14.15
N THR A 335 -32.43 -37.28 13.55
CA THR A 335 -31.52 -37.32 12.40
C THR A 335 -30.16 -37.83 12.89
N LEU A 336 -29.81 -39.07 12.57
CA LEU A 336 -28.51 -39.63 12.92
C LEU A 336 -27.46 -39.12 11.93
N LEU A 337 -26.62 -38.17 12.36
CA LEU A 337 -25.43 -37.79 11.60
C LEU A 337 -24.43 -38.96 11.63
N THR A 338 -24.36 -39.73 10.55
CA THR A 338 -23.38 -40.82 10.43
C THR A 338 -22.19 -40.31 9.64
N VAL A 339 -21.12 -39.92 10.34
CA VAL A 339 -19.84 -39.59 9.70
C VAL A 339 -19.08 -40.89 9.49
N HIS A 340 -18.98 -41.33 8.24
CA HIS A 340 -18.09 -42.43 7.88
C HIS A 340 -16.68 -41.89 7.71
N TYR A 341 -15.81 -42.15 8.69
CA TYR A 341 -14.37 -42.02 8.51
C TYR A 341 -13.85 -43.32 7.90
N ASP A 342 -13.41 -43.27 6.65
CA ASP A 342 -12.60 -44.36 6.12
C ASP A 342 -11.17 -44.13 6.63
N LEU A 343 -10.88 -44.67 7.81
CA LEU A 343 -9.60 -44.55 8.51
C LEU A 343 -8.51 -45.47 7.94
N GLU A 344 -8.77 -46.16 6.84
CA GLU A 344 -7.67 -46.56 5.96
C GLU A 344 -7.07 -45.28 5.37
N LEU A 345 -6.23 -44.61 6.17
CA LEU A 345 -5.20 -43.71 5.70
C LEU A 345 -4.41 -44.49 4.65
N LYS A 346 -4.86 -44.43 3.39
CA LYS A 346 -4.02 -44.69 2.24
C LYS A 346 -2.76 -43.91 2.55
N LYS A 347 -1.66 -44.60 2.85
CA LYS A 347 -0.36 -43.97 3.09
C LYS A 347 -0.19 -42.97 1.98
N SER A 348 -0.29 -41.69 2.32
CA SER A 348 -0.24 -40.65 1.32
C SER A 348 1.09 -40.80 0.59
N PRO A 349 1.11 -40.67 -0.74
CA PRO A 349 2.35 -40.78 -1.50
C PRO A 349 3.40 -39.84 -0.90
N ASP A 350 4.52 -40.41 -0.47
CA ASP A 350 5.64 -39.64 0.07
C ASP A 350 6.33 -38.93 -1.10
N VAL A 351 6.22 -37.60 -1.13
CA VAL A 351 7.11 -36.75 -1.91
C VAL A 351 8.28 -36.34 -1.06
N CYS A 352 9.49 -36.53 -1.57
CA CYS A 352 10.72 -36.10 -0.93
C CYS A 352 11.39 -35.00 -1.76
N ILE A 353 11.87 -33.97 -1.07
CA ILE A 353 12.71 -32.93 -1.65
C ILE A 353 14.14 -33.48 -1.64
N VAL A 354 14.72 -33.71 -2.82
CA VAL A 354 16.02 -34.39 -3.00
C VAL A 354 17.12 -33.44 -3.49
N ASN A 355 16.94 -32.14 -3.25
CA ASN A 355 17.93 -31.12 -3.57
C ASN A 355 19.31 -31.44 -2.97
N PRO A 356 20.39 -31.37 -3.75
CA PRO A 356 21.74 -31.67 -3.26
C PRO A 356 22.32 -30.55 -2.37
N SER A 357 21.84 -29.32 -2.53
CA SER A 357 22.29 -28.14 -1.78
C SER A 357 21.09 -27.31 -1.34
N ALA A 358 21.18 -26.76 -0.13
CA ALA A 358 20.27 -25.74 0.42
C ALA A 358 20.74 -24.31 0.10
N HIS A 359 21.90 -24.15 -0.52
CA HIS A 359 22.46 -22.87 -0.90
C HIS A 359 22.50 -22.77 -2.42
N PHE A 360 21.75 -21.82 -2.96
CA PHE A 360 21.74 -21.49 -4.37
C PHE A 360 22.75 -20.35 -4.61
N ASP A 361 23.99 -20.77 -4.81
CA ASP A 361 25.13 -19.89 -5.09
C ASP A 361 25.04 -19.40 -6.53
N HIS A 362 24.57 -18.18 -6.70
CA HIS A 362 24.43 -17.55 -8.01
C HIS A 362 23.61 -18.35 -9.05
N THR A 363 22.64 -19.15 -8.60
CA THR A 363 21.68 -19.86 -9.48
C THR A 363 20.25 -19.60 -9.06
N SER A 364 19.32 -19.49 -10.02
CA SER A 364 17.90 -19.34 -9.68
C SER A 364 17.41 -20.61 -8.98
N PRO A 365 16.62 -20.51 -7.89
CA PRO A 365 16.18 -21.66 -7.14
C PRO A 365 15.41 -22.66 -8.00
N TYR A 366 15.69 -23.95 -7.78
CA TYR A 366 14.93 -25.07 -8.32
C TYR A 366 14.82 -26.16 -7.26
N PHE A 367 13.76 -26.96 -7.30
CA PHE A 367 13.51 -28.00 -6.31
C PHE A 367 13.33 -29.35 -6.99
N GLU A 368 14.22 -30.29 -6.69
CA GLU A 368 14.15 -31.66 -7.20
C GLU A 368 13.24 -32.48 -6.29
N LEU A 369 12.28 -33.16 -6.91
CA LEU A 369 11.25 -33.94 -6.25
C LEU A 369 11.40 -35.41 -6.64
N SER A 370 11.32 -36.29 -5.64
CA SER A 370 11.17 -37.73 -5.83
C SER A 370 9.81 -38.15 -5.29
N SER A 371 9.00 -38.81 -6.10
CA SER A 371 7.76 -39.46 -5.67
C SER A 371 7.98 -40.96 -5.64
N LEU A 372 7.55 -41.62 -4.56
CA LEU A 372 7.51 -43.08 -4.49
C LEU A 372 6.38 -43.69 -5.34
N SER A 373 5.44 -42.87 -5.80
CA SER A 373 4.26 -43.29 -6.55
C SER A 373 4.35 -42.83 -8.00
N ASN A 374 4.15 -43.76 -8.94
CA ASN A 374 4.05 -43.45 -10.37
C ASN A 374 2.71 -42.78 -10.75
N LEU A 375 1.80 -42.61 -9.79
CA LEU A 375 0.43 -42.12 -10.00
C LEU A 375 0.23 -40.67 -9.54
N THR A 376 1.29 -39.92 -9.25
CA THR A 376 1.14 -38.52 -8.82
C THR A 376 0.66 -37.63 -9.97
N GLU A 377 -0.50 -37.02 -9.81
CA GLU A 377 -1.15 -36.20 -10.84
C GLU A 377 -0.67 -34.74 -10.79
N LYS A 378 -0.78 -34.13 -9.61
CA LYS A 378 -0.42 -32.72 -9.37
C LYS A 378 0.46 -32.57 -8.13
N ILE A 379 1.13 -31.43 -8.04
CA ILE A 379 1.78 -30.93 -6.85
C ILE A 379 1.19 -29.59 -6.44
N TRP A 380 1.19 -29.32 -5.15
CA TRP A 380 1.02 -27.99 -4.59
C TRP A 380 2.29 -27.66 -3.82
N TRP A 381 3.03 -26.66 -4.25
CA TRP A 381 4.23 -26.18 -3.56
C TRP A 381 4.07 -24.77 -3.03
N GLN A 382 4.82 -24.46 -1.98
CA GLN A 382 4.86 -23.17 -1.30
C GLN A 382 6.29 -22.79 -0.95
N ILE A 383 6.58 -21.49 -1.00
CA ILE A 383 7.83 -20.87 -0.53
C ILE A 383 7.48 -19.77 0.47
N SER A 384 8.20 -19.71 1.59
CA SER A 384 8.02 -18.66 2.59
C SER A 384 9.35 -18.28 3.25
N THR A 385 9.45 -17.07 3.78
CA THR A 385 10.50 -16.69 4.72
C THR A 385 10.20 -17.18 6.15
N ASP A 386 8.98 -17.67 6.40
CA ASP A 386 8.51 -18.20 7.66
C ASP A 386 8.37 -19.73 7.58
N ILE A 387 8.94 -20.45 8.56
CA ILE A 387 8.96 -21.92 8.55
C ILE A 387 7.56 -22.53 8.71
N ASN A 388 6.63 -21.78 9.29
CA ASN A 388 5.24 -22.21 9.45
C ASN A 388 4.37 -21.86 8.23
N PHE A 389 4.93 -21.08 7.28
CA PHE A 389 4.23 -20.57 6.11
C PHE A 389 3.00 -19.73 6.47
N ASP A 390 3.05 -18.98 7.58
CA ASP A 390 2.00 -18.01 7.95
C ASP A 390 1.92 -16.83 6.94
N TYR A 391 2.94 -16.70 6.11
CA TYR A 391 3.15 -15.65 5.13
C TYR A 391 3.55 -16.26 3.79
N LEU A 392 2.83 -15.96 2.72
CA LEU A 392 3.07 -16.48 1.37
C LEU A 392 2.95 -15.39 0.32
N ILE A 393 4.03 -15.04 -0.35
CA ILE A 393 3.92 -14.17 -1.53
C ILE A 393 3.05 -14.88 -2.59
N PRO A 394 2.09 -14.21 -3.26
CA PRO A 394 1.23 -14.88 -4.25
C PRO A 394 1.99 -15.69 -5.31
N ASN A 395 3.17 -15.21 -5.73
CA ASN A 395 4.05 -15.90 -6.67
C ASN A 395 4.74 -17.15 -6.07
N PHE A 396 4.83 -17.24 -4.75
CA PHE A 396 5.49 -18.32 -4.01
C PHE A 396 4.54 -19.46 -3.64
N GLN A 397 3.40 -19.58 -4.32
CA GLN A 397 2.55 -20.75 -4.20
C GLN A 397 1.91 -21.10 -5.52
N ARG A 398 1.82 -22.41 -5.80
CA ARG A 398 1.24 -22.90 -7.05
C ARG A 398 0.81 -24.34 -6.96
N ILE A 399 -0.29 -24.64 -7.62
CA ILE A 399 -0.72 -25.98 -7.99
C ILE A 399 -0.34 -26.21 -9.46
N GLU A 400 0.35 -27.29 -9.77
CA GLU A 400 0.69 -27.66 -11.15
C GLU A 400 0.80 -29.17 -11.33
N ASP A 401 0.82 -29.64 -12.57
CA ASP A 401 1.05 -31.06 -12.87
C ASP A 401 2.38 -31.52 -12.29
N PHE A 402 2.42 -32.77 -11.79
CA PHE A 402 3.62 -33.30 -11.16
C PHE A 402 4.79 -33.35 -12.14
N LYS A 403 5.93 -32.84 -11.66
CA LYS A 403 7.23 -32.89 -12.33
C LYS A 403 8.28 -33.19 -11.28
N ASN A 404 9.33 -33.89 -11.69
CA ASN A 404 10.48 -34.16 -10.82
C ASN A 404 11.28 -32.89 -10.48
N ARG A 405 10.97 -31.74 -11.10
CA ARG A 405 11.62 -30.47 -10.83
C ARG A 405 10.63 -29.31 -10.84
N VAL A 406 10.63 -28.52 -9.78
CA VAL A 406 9.99 -27.19 -9.72
C VAL A 406 11.03 -26.14 -10.09
N THR A 407 10.72 -25.30 -11.08
CA THR A 407 11.59 -24.20 -11.52
C THR A 407 10.91 -22.87 -11.26
N ILE A 408 11.65 -21.90 -10.73
CA ILE A 408 11.15 -20.55 -10.53
C ILE A 408 11.43 -19.69 -11.78
N ASP A 409 10.42 -18.98 -12.28
CA ASP A 409 10.60 -18.06 -13.41
C ASP A 409 11.32 -16.77 -12.99
N LYS A 410 11.95 -16.11 -13.95
CA LYS A 410 12.79 -14.92 -13.68
C LYS A 410 12.03 -13.76 -13.02
N LEU A 411 10.72 -13.60 -13.28
CA LEU A 411 9.95 -12.53 -12.68
C LEU A 411 9.58 -12.86 -11.24
N THR A 412 9.20 -14.11 -10.95
CA THR A 412 9.01 -14.59 -9.57
C THR A 412 10.32 -14.56 -8.78
N ASP A 413 11.47 -14.77 -9.42
CA ASP A 413 12.78 -14.67 -8.79
C ASP A 413 13.06 -13.28 -8.16
N THR A 414 12.37 -12.23 -8.64
CA THR A 414 12.47 -10.87 -8.06
C THR A 414 11.92 -10.76 -6.63
N PHE A 415 11.23 -11.78 -6.12
CA PHE A 415 10.77 -11.85 -4.73
C PHE A 415 11.79 -12.48 -3.77
N PHE A 416 12.89 -13.05 -4.28
CA PHE A 416 13.98 -13.46 -3.42
C PHE A 416 14.86 -12.27 -3.05
N ASN A 417 15.26 -12.21 -1.78
CA ASN A 417 16.24 -11.30 -1.23
C ASN A 417 17.54 -12.06 -0.99
N SER A 418 18.66 -11.39 -1.22
CA SER A 418 19.99 -11.95 -0.99
C SER A 418 20.16 -12.36 0.47
N GLN A 419 20.79 -13.52 0.72
CA GLN A 419 21.13 -14.04 2.05
C GLN A 419 19.94 -14.20 3.00
N THR A 420 18.72 -14.23 2.46
CA THR A 420 17.50 -14.46 3.25
C THR A 420 17.21 -15.95 3.33
N ASN A 421 16.81 -16.41 4.52
CA ASN A 421 16.36 -17.79 4.71
C ASN A 421 14.94 -17.95 4.17
N TYR A 422 14.77 -18.94 3.31
CA TYR A 422 13.48 -19.36 2.77
C TYR A 422 13.23 -20.82 3.14
N TYR A 423 11.97 -21.23 3.05
CA TYR A 423 11.49 -22.56 3.31
C TYR A 423 10.61 -22.98 2.15
N PHE A 424 10.86 -24.15 1.59
CA PHE A 424 10.05 -24.77 0.54
C PHE A 424 9.31 -25.99 1.11
N ARG A 425 8.02 -26.12 0.83
CA ARG A 425 7.26 -27.35 1.13
C ARG A 425 6.37 -27.72 -0.05
N VAL A 426 6.06 -29.00 -0.17
CA VAL A 426 5.25 -29.54 -1.25
C VAL A 426 4.34 -30.64 -0.75
N LYS A 427 3.15 -30.75 -1.34
CA LYS A 427 2.28 -31.92 -1.23
C LYS A 427 1.80 -32.35 -2.61
N THR A 428 1.30 -33.57 -2.71
CA THR A 428 0.95 -34.21 -3.97
C THR A 428 -0.51 -34.59 -4.03
N LEU A 429 -1.10 -34.59 -5.23
CA LEU A 429 -2.45 -35.08 -5.48
C LEU A 429 -2.34 -36.45 -6.17
N GLN A 430 -3.01 -37.45 -5.61
CA GLN A 430 -3.17 -38.77 -6.20
C GLN A 430 -4.56 -39.30 -5.88
N ASP A 431 -5.27 -39.85 -6.87
CA ASP A 431 -6.63 -40.38 -6.71
C ASP A 431 -7.58 -39.33 -6.08
N SER A 432 -7.50 -38.07 -6.54
CA SER A 432 -8.24 -36.93 -5.99
C SER A 432 -7.99 -36.61 -4.49
N CYS A 433 -6.93 -37.17 -3.90
CA CYS A 433 -6.58 -36.97 -2.49
C CYS A 433 -5.23 -36.25 -2.37
N TRP A 434 -5.20 -35.13 -1.65
CA TRP A 434 -3.96 -34.44 -1.33
C TRP A 434 -3.20 -35.18 -0.21
N SER A 435 -1.88 -35.31 -0.35
CA SER A 435 -1.00 -35.78 0.72
C SER A 435 -0.84 -34.74 1.83
N GLU A 436 -0.24 -35.16 2.94
CA GLU A 436 0.35 -34.22 3.90
C GLU A 436 1.45 -33.37 3.25
N TRP A 437 1.72 -32.22 3.86
CA TRP A 437 2.87 -31.38 3.49
C TRP A 437 4.19 -32.09 3.81
N SER A 438 5.17 -31.97 2.90
CA SER A 438 6.54 -32.39 3.18
C SER A 438 7.13 -31.59 4.35
N THR A 439 8.17 -32.14 4.98
CA THR A 439 9.00 -31.36 5.90
C THR A 439 9.56 -30.12 5.18
N PRO A 440 9.51 -28.92 5.78
CA PRO A 440 10.04 -27.72 5.15
C PRO A 440 11.54 -27.84 4.84
N PHE A 441 11.90 -27.62 3.58
CA PHE A 441 13.28 -27.56 3.11
C PHE A 441 13.78 -26.11 3.20
N LYS A 442 14.70 -25.86 4.15
CA LYS A 442 15.31 -24.55 4.33
C LYS A 442 16.36 -24.29 3.25
N PHE A 443 16.35 -23.11 2.64
CA PHE A 443 17.35 -22.70 1.66
C PHE A 443 17.67 -21.20 1.71
N THR A 444 18.72 -20.78 1.00
CA THR A 444 19.12 -19.38 0.83
C THR A 444 19.51 -19.11 -0.62
N VAL A 445 19.35 -17.87 -1.08
CA VAL A 445 19.75 -17.42 -2.43
C VAL A 445 20.87 -16.39 -2.30
N ASP A 446 22.00 -16.62 -2.98
CA ASP A 446 23.02 -15.60 -3.16
C ASP A 446 22.82 -14.87 -4.49
N LYS A 447 22.56 -13.57 -4.41
CA LYS A 447 22.43 -12.67 -5.56
C LYS A 447 22.76 -11.24 -5.17
N PRO A 448 23.04 -10.35 -6.13
CA PRO A 448 23.35 -8.95 -5.83
C PRO A 448 22.22 -8.24 -5.08
N LYS A 449 22.60 -7.34 -4.16
CA LYS A 449 21.65 -6.46 -3.47
C LYS A 449 20.99 -5.49 -4.48
N PRO A 450 19.72 -5.12 -4.29
CA PRO A 450 19.06 -4.11 -5.12
C PRO A 450 19.70 -2.73 -4.94
N ILE A 451 19.66 -1.92 -5.99
CA ILE A 451 20.12 -0.53 -5.95
C ILE A 451 19.00 0.32 -5.33
N ALA A 452 19.20 0.77 -4.10
CA ALA A 452 18.16 1.43 -3.31
C ALA A 452 17.94 2.92 -3.68
N HIS A 453 19.01 3.66 -3.99
CA HIS A 453 18.96 5.12 -4.11
C HIS A 453 19.70 5.64 -5.36
N PRO A 454 19.23 5.31 -6.57
CA PRO A 454 19.80 5.91 -7.77
C PRO A 454 19.56 7.42 -7.77
N VAL A 455 20.61 8.17 -8.07
CA VAL A 455 20.63 9.63 -8.16
C VAL A 455 20.54 10.05 -9.62
N PHE A 456 19.56 10.88 -9.93
CA PHE A 456 19.39 11.48 -11.25
C PHE A 456 19.81 12.95 -11.24
N LYS A 457 20.62 13.36 -12.22
CA LYS A 457 21.13 14.72 -12.34
C LYS A 457 21.10 15.19 -13.80
N LYS A 458 20.55 16.38 -14.07
CA LYS A 458 20.70 17.05 -15.37
C LYS A 458 22.10 17.67 -15.46
N ILE A 459 22.88 17.30 -16.48
CA ILE A 459 24.27 17.76 -16.68
C ILE A 459 24.46 18.62 -17.92
N GLY A 460 23.48 18.63 -18.83
CA GLY A 460 23.40 19.48 -20.02
C GLY A 460 21.95 19.69 -20.46
N GLU A 461 21.71 20.32 -21.61
CA GLU A 461 20.36 20.60 -22.12
C GLU A 461 19.55 19.32 -22.37
N LYS A 462 20.18 18.33 -23.01
CA LYS A 462 19.63 16.98 -23.31
C LYS A 462 20.48 15.85 -22.72
N GLU A 463 21.36 16.20 -21.78
CA GLU A 463 22.27 15.25 -21.17
C GLU A 463 21.97 15.12 -19.68
N TYR A 464 21.81 13.88 -19.24
CA TYR A 464 21.61 13.55 -17.84
C TYR A 464 22.61 12.51 -17.40
N GLU A 465 22.81 12.45 -16.09
CA GLU A 465 23.60 11.43 -15.43
C GLU A 465 22.72 10.69 -14.44
N ILE A 466 22.73 9.36 -14.53
CA ILE A 466 22.21 8.48 -13.50
C ILE A 466 23.43 7.89 -12.80
N SER A 467 23.48 7.98 -11.47
CA SER A 467 24.55 7.43 -10.64
C SER A 467 23.97 6.67 -9.45
N TRP A 468 24.71 5.70 -8.92
CA TRP A 468 24.28 4.87 -7.79
C TRP A 468 25.47 4.42 -6.96
N GLU A 469 25.19 3.86 -5.78
CA GLU A 469 26.21 3.31 -4.91
C GLU A 469 26.80 2.02 -5.51
N PRO A 470 28.14 1.86 -5.47
CA PRO A 470 28.79 0.64 -5.94
C PRO A 470 28.36 -0.56 -5.10
N SER A 471 28.30 -1.72 -5.77
CA SER A 471 28.15 -3.00 -5.11
C SER A 471 29.38 -3.28 -4.25
N GLU A 472 29.20 -4.09 -3.20
CA GLU A 472 30.32 -4.56 -2.38
C GLU A 472 31.28 -5.46 -3.17
N PHE A 473 30.86 -5.94 -4.35
CA PHE A 473 31.64 -6.78 -5.26
C PHE A 473 32.05 -6.03 -6.53
N SER A 474 33.36 -5.99 -6.80
CA SER A 474 33.96 -5.23 -7.92
C SER A 474 33.68 -5.83 -9.32
N ASP A 475 33.26 -7.08 -9.38
CA ASP A 475 32.91 -7.81 -10.60
C ASP A 475 31.42 -7.64 -11.01
N THR A 476 30.62 -6.95 -10.19
CA THR A 476 29.20 -6.70 -10.48
C THR A 476 29.03 -5.93 -11.79
N GLN A 477 28.19 -6.45 -12.68
CA GLN A 477 27.72 -5.72 -13.87
C GLN A 477 26.38 -5.04 -13.58
N TYR A 478 26.12 -3.89 -14.19
CA TYR A 478 24.86 -3.18 -14.08
C TYR A 478 24.17 -3.14 -15.42
N HIS A 479 22.95 -3.67 -15.49
CA HIS A 479 22.09 -3.62 -16.65
C HIS A 479 21.10 -2.47 -16.51
N ILE A 480 21.12 -1.56 -17.48
CA ILE A 480 20.22 -0.41 -17.50
C ILE A 480 19.14 -0.65 -18.54
N PHE A 481 17.91 -0.52 -18.07
CA PHE A 481 16.71 -0.61 -18.89
C PHE A 481 16.02 0.75 -18.92
N ALA A 482 15.46 1.13 -20.08
CA ALA A 482 14.76 2.39 -20.23
C ALA A 482 13.55 2.29 -21.15
N SER A 483 12.51 3.06 -20.84
CA SER A 483 11.27 3.10 -21.62
C SER A 483 10.59 4.46 -21.47
N ASN A 484 9.66 4.73 -22.36
CA ASN A 484 8.69 5.81 -22.20
C ASN A 484 7.34 5.32 -21.65
N ALA A 485 7.17 4.02 -21.41
CA ALA A 485 6.01 3.48 -20.70
C ALA A 485 6.27 3.43 -19.18
N LEU A 486 5.40 4.01 -18.35
CA LEU A 486 5.54 4.01 -16.89
C LEU A 486 5.53 2.58 -16.31
N ASP A 487 4.67 1.76 -16.88
CA ASP A 487 4.43 0.35 -16.59
C ASP A 487 5.34 -0.58 -17.40
N PHE A 488 6.51 -0.12 -17.84
CA PHE A 488 7.46 -1.01 -18.48
C PHE A 488 8.04 -2.00 -17.47
N THR A 489 8.23 -3.23 -17.94
CA THR A 489 8.98 -4.27 -17.23
C THR A 489 10.30 -4.50 -17.95
N PRO A 490 11.45 -4.58 -17.25
CA PRO A 490 12.73 -4.90 -17.88
C PRO A 490 12.62 -6.14 -18.78
N SER A 491 13.17 -6.04 -20.01
CA SER A 491 13.09 -7.07 -21.04
C SER A 491 13.71 -8.40 -20.61
N LEU A 492 14.57 -8.35 -19.59
CA LEU A 492 15.09 -9.50 -18.86
C LEU A 492 13.98 -10.45 -18.34
N TYR A 493 12.83 -9.90 -17.93
CA TYR A 493 11.74 -10.66 -17.33
C TYR A 493 10.61 -10.98 -18.31
N THR A 494 10.34 -10.08 -19.25
CA THR A 494 9.28 -10.26 -20.26
C THR A 494 9.60 -9.47 -21.51
N GLN A 495 9.38 -10.06 -22.67
CA GLN A 495 9.52 -9.39 -23.97
C GLN A 495 8.22 -8.71 -24.41
N LYS A 496 7.17 -8.68 -23.58
CA LYS A 496 5.87 -8.12 -23.95
C LYS A 496 5.69 -6.72 -23.38
N GLN A 497 5.37 -5.74 -24.23
CA GLN A 497 4.85 -4.43 -23.82
C GLN A 497 3.45 -4.26 -24.43
N PHE A 498 2.40 -4.38 -23.63
CA PHE A 498 1.02 -4.34 -24.15
C PHE A 498 0.62 -2.93 -24.57
N ASN A 499 0.20 -2.73 -25.81
CA ASN A 499 -0.42 -1.47 -26.23
C ASN A 499 -1.93 -1.47 -26.04
N TRP A 500 -2.51 -2.67 -26.03
CA TRP A 500 -3.94 -2.87 -25.91
C TRP A 500 -4.25 -4.28 -25.38
N ILE A 501 -5.21 -4.38 -24.46
CA ILE A 501 -5.69 -5.64 -23.88
C ILE A 501 -7.22 -5.55 -23.74
N ASP A 502 -7.93 -6.56 -24.24
CA ASP A 502 -9.33 -6.83 -23.89
C ASP A 502 -9.53 -8.29 -23.45
N GLN A 503 -10.77 -8.77 -23.36
CA GLN A 503 -11.08 -10.13 -22.92
C GLN A 503 -10.67 -11.23 -23.90
N GLU A 504 -10.56 -10.92 -25.20
CA GLU A 504 -10.38 -11.92 -26.27
C GLU A 504 -9.07 -11.76 -27.05
N GLN A 505 -8.54 -10.54 -27.10
CA GLN A 505 -7.45 -10.14 -27.96
C GLN A 505 -6.44 -9.27 -27.21
N GLN A 506 -5.20 -9.33 -27.68
CA GLN A 506 -4.08 -8.63 -27.08
C GLN A 506 -3.19 -8.09 -28.19
N LEU A 507 -2.77 -6.83 -28.08
CA LEU A 507 -1.75 -6.23 -28.92
C LEU A 507 -0.58 -5.83 -28.03
N PHE A 508 0.60 -6.37 -28.33
CA PHE A 508 1.83 -6.02 -27.65
C PHE A 508 2.96 -5.85 -28.65
N ASP A 509 3.89 -4.97 -28.31
CA ASP A 509 5.18 -4.84 -28.99
C ASP A 509 6.23 -5.68 -28.26
N GLU A 510 7.30 -6.02 -28.99
CA GLU A 510 8.49 -6.61 -28.39
C GLU A 510 9.23 -5.55 -27.55
N ALA A 511 9.31 -5.78 -26.24
CA ALA A 511 9.92 -4.88 -25.29
C ALA A 511 11.44 -4.94 -25.38
N ASN A 512 12.06 -4.24 -26.34
CA ASN A 512 13.52 -4.08 -26.36
C ASN A 512 13.95 -2.84 -25.57
N ASN A 513 13.81 -2.89 -24.24
CA ASN A 513 14.12 -1.79 -23.34
C ASN A 513 15.48 -1.91 -22.64
N TRP A 514 16.35 -2.84 -23.04
CA TRP A 514 17.74 -2.92 -22.54
C TRP A 514 18.60 -1.92 -23.29
N ILE A 515 19.21 -0.97 -22.56
CA ILE A 515 20.05 0.09 -23.12
C ILE A 515 21.53 -0.30 -23.12
N ILE A 516 22.08 -0.64 -21.96
CA ILE A 516 23.51 -0.91 -21.80
C ILE A 516 23.80 -1.79 -20.59
N SER A 517 24.94 -2.50 -20.64
CA SER A 517 25.58 -3.12 -19.48
C SER A 517 26.91 -2.44 -19.19
N THR A 518 27.17 -2.14 -17.93
CA THR A 518 28.37 -1.42 -17.51
C THR A 518 28.86 -1.90 -16.14
N PRO A 519 30.17 -1.97 -15.88
CA PRO A 519 30.72 -2.14 -14.54
C PRO A 519 30.74 -0.83 -13.73
N HIS A 520 30.47 0.31 -14.37
CA HIS A 520 30.53 1.62 -13.74
C HIS A 520 29.23 1.95 -12.99
N CYS A 521 29.33 2.69 -11.89
CA CYS A 521 28.19 3.09 -11.07
C CYS A 521 27.58 4.43 -11.49
N SER A 522 27.87 4.86 -12.71
CA SER A 522 27.17 5.97 -13.36
C SER A 522 27.11 5.77 -14.87
N ILE A 523 26.08 6.37 -15.48
CA ILE A 523 25.92 6.47 -16.93
C ILE A 523 25.44 7.86 -17.31
N LYS A 524 25.88 8.32 -18.48
CA LYS A 524 25.28 9.46 -19.16
C LYS A 524 24.17 8.95 -20.08
N ILE A 525 23.05 9.65 -20.07
CA ILE A 525 21.87 9.32 -20.88
C ILE A 525 21.39 10.57 -21.62
N GLY A 526 20.73 10.35 -22.76
CA GLY A 526 20.04 11.39 -23.52
C GLY A 526 18.62 11.64 -23.04
N SER A 527 17.84 12.36 -23.84
CA SER A 527 16.41 12.61 -23.62
C SER A 527 15.49 11.61 -24.35
N ASP A 528 15.99 10.43 -24.71
CA ASP A 528 15.20 9.47 -25.49
C ASP A 528 14.15 8.72 -24.65
N TYR A 529 14.41 8.55 -23.35
CA TYR A 529 13.55 7.77 -22.45
C TYR A 529 13.18 8.54 -21.18
N ALA A 530 11.95 8.34 -20.74
CA ALA A 530 11.40 8.95 -19.54
C ALA A 530 11.67 8.17 -18.26
N PHE A 531 11.83 6.84 -18.36
CA PHE A 531 11.87 5.95 -17.21
C PHE A 531 13.06 5.00 -17.33
N TYR A 532 13.76 4.79 -16.22
CA TYR A 532 14.93 3.92 -16.15
C TYR A 532 14.85 2.99 -14.94
N ARG A 533 15.45 1.82 -15.09
CA ARG A 533 15.74 0.89 -13.99
C ARG A 533 17.14 0.34 -14.14
N ILE A 534 17.73 -0.01 -13.01
CA ILE A 534 19.05 -0.62 -12.95
C ILE A 534 18.92 -1.96 -12.24
N ILE A 535 19.53 -2.99 -12.82
CA ILE A 535 19.61 -4.33 -12.26
C ILE A 535 21.08 -4.69 -12.13
N ALA A 536 21.52 -5.02 -10.92
CA ALA A 536 22.86 -5.55 -10.71
C ALA A 536 22.89 -7.04 -11.07
N GLU A 537 23.94 -7.48 -11.75
CA GLU A 537 24.19 -8.86 -12.14
C GLU A 537 25.55 -9.30 -11.62
N ARG A 538 25.58 -10.54 -11.12
CA ARG A 538 26.80 -11.22 -10.73
C ARG A 538 26.61 -12.71 -10.94
N GLU A 539 27.52 -13.31 -11.69
CA GLU A 539 27.57 -14.76 -11.94
C GLU A 539 26.24 -15.31 -12.49
N GLY A 540 25.52 -14.52 -13.30
CA GLY A 540 24.25 -14.88 -13.91
C GLY A 540 23.01 -14.68 -13.04
N GLN A 541 23.15 -14.20 -11.80
CA GLN A 541 22.02 -13.76 -10.97
C GLN A 541 21.78 -12.27 -11.03
N TYR A 542 20.52 -11.90 -10.89
CA TYR A 542 20.06 -10.53 -10.99
C TYR A 542 19.48 -10.06 -9.65
N SER A 543 19.81 -8.83 -9.25
CA SER A 543 19.13 -8.18 -8.15
C SER A 543 17.65 -7.96 -8.45
N THR A 544 16.85 -7.69 -7.43
CA THR A 544 15.59 -6.98 -7.63
C THR A 544 15.90 -5.63 -8.33
N PRO A 545 15.06 -5.16 -9.28
CA PRO A 545 15.31 -3.88 -9.93
C PRO A 545 15.40 -2.72 -8.94
N SER A 546 16.11 -1.66 -9.31
CA SER A 546 16.05 -0.38 -8.59
C SER A 546 14.61 0.17 -8.57
N PRO A 547 14.30 1.09 -7.64
CA PRO A 547 13.14 1.96 -7.78
C PRO A 547 13.13 2.63 -9.16
N LEU A 548 11.93 2.94 -9.65
CA LEU A 548 11.76 3.61 -10.93
C LEU A 548 12.43 4.99 -10.93
N ILE A 549 13.47 5.15 -11.74
CA ILE A 549 14.11 6.45 -11.98
C ILE A 549 13.31 7.12 -13.09
N ARG A 550 12.97 8.40 -12.94
CA ARG A 550 12.30 9.13 -14.02
C ARG A 550 13.06 10.40 -14.40
N VAL A 551 13.09 10.65 -15.70
CA VAL A 551 13.58 11.87 -16.32
C VAL A 551 12.38 12.79 -16.45
N TYR A 552 12.44 13.99 -15.88
CA TYR A 552 11.30 14.93 -15.88
C TYR A 552 11.45 16.05 -16.91
N ASP A 553 12.39 15.89 -17.83
CA ASP A 553 12.62 16.90 -18.85
C ASP A 553 11.48 16.99 -19.86
N TYR A 554 11.31 18.18 -20.41
CA TYR A 554 10.36 18.49 -21.47
C TYR A 554 10.89 18.07 -22.84
N GLU A 555 12.22 17.98 -23.00
CA GLU A 555 12.87 17.64 -24.27
C GLU A 555 12.91 16.15 -24.56
N LEU A 556 12.04 15.36 -23.91
CA LEU A 556 11.93 13.96 -24.22
C LEU A 556 11.48 13.79 -25.67
N ALA A 557 12.23 13.00 -26.43
CA ALA A 557 11.96 12.78 -27.84
C ALA A 557 10.65 12.00 -28.07
N ILE A 558 10.26 11.18 -27.10
CA ILE A 558 9.14 10.26 -27.18
C ILE A 558 8.16 10.55 -26.03
N PRO A 559 6.85 10.63 -26.30
CA PRO A 559 5.84 10.83 -25.26
C PRO A 559 5.85 9.71 -24.22
N ARG A 560 5.58 10.09 -22.97
CA ARG A 560 5.37 9.12 -21.89
C ARG A 560 4.02 8.45 -22.08
N THR A 561 3.93 7.18 -21.73
CA THR A 561 2.70 6.42 -21.86
C THR A 561 2.45 5.53 -20.65
N VAL A 562 1.21 5.08 -20.47
CA VAL A 562 0.83 4.05 -19.49
C VAL A 562 -0.37 3.26 -20.00
N LEU A 563 -0.48 1.99 -19.61
CA LEU A 563 -1.67 1.18 -19.89
C LEU A 563 -2.78 1.52 -18.89
N GLN A 564 -3.94 1.97 -19.38
CA GLN A 564 -5.08 2.37 -18.56
C GLN A 564 -6.40 1.95 -19.19
N ILE A 565 -7.41 1.64 -18.37
CA ILE A 565 -8.78 1.45 -18.81
C ILE A 565 -9.46 2.81 -18.96
N SER A 566 -10.05 3.08 -20.13
CA SER A 566 -10.78 4.33 -20.34
C SER A 566 -12.02 4.40 -19.44
N ARG A 567 -12.18 5.51 -18.71
CA ARG A 567 -13.35 5.75 -17.86
C ARG A 567 -14.68 5.73 -18.64
N ASP A 568 -14.63 6.10 -19.92
CA ASP A 568 -15.80 6.20 -20.78
C ASP A 568 -16.11 4.90 -21.53
N SER A 569 -15.22 3.90 -21.49
CA SER A 569 -15.46 2.63 -22.19
C SER A 569 -16.41 1.75 -21.39
N LEU A 570 -17.49 1.29 -22.04
CA LEU A 570 -18.38 0.26 -21.47
C LEU A 570 -17.68 -1.09 -21.37
N GLN A 571 -16.77 -1.38 -22.29
CA GLN A 571 -15.98 -2.62 -22.29
C GLN A 571 -14.77 -2.50 -21.34
N GLU A 572 -14.35 -3.62 -20.74
CA GLU A 572 -13.12 -3.68 -19.94
C GLU A 572 -11.93 -3.79 -20.89
N GLU A 573 -11.58 -2.66 -21.47
CA GLU A 573 -10.52 -2.53 -22.46
C GLU A 573 -9.44 -1.59 -21.90
N ALA A 574 -8.21 -2.08 -21.84
CA ALA A 574 -7.05 -1.30 -21.48
C ALA A 574 -6.31 -0.82 -22.72
N ARG A 575 -6.04 0.49 -22.80
CA ARG A 575 -5.27 1.10 -23.89
C ARG A 575 -4.05 1.82 -23.35
N ARG A 576 -2.99 1.82 -24.16
CA ARG A 576 -1.83 2.69 -23.98
C ARG A 576 -2.28 4.13 -24.20
N ILE A 577 -2.21 4.95 -23.15
CA ILE A 577 -2.52 6.37 -23.22
C ILE A 577 -1.24 7.17 -22.99
N GLU A 578 -1.14 8.31 -23.65
CA GLU A 578 -0.06 9.27 -23.38
C GLU A 578 -0.30 9.97 -22.03
N PHE A 579 0.78 10.29 -21.34
CA PHE A 579 0.71 11.20 -20.21
C PHE A 579 0.25 12.57 -20.70
N PRO A 580 -0.36 13.37 -19.82
CA PRO A 580 -0.53 14.79 -20.11
C PRO A 580 0.82 15.40 -20.53
N PRO A 581 0.90 16.09 -21.69
CA PRO A 581 2.12 16.76 -22.13
C PRO A 581 2.68 17.67 -21.02
N PRO A 582 3.99 17.62 -20.73
CA PRO A 582 4.54 18.30 -19.56
C PRO A 582 4.51 19.82 -19.67
N TYR A 583 4.76 20.40 -20.85
CA TYR A 583 4.69 21.84 -21.13
C TYR A 583 4.64 22.13 -22.63
N VAL A 584 3.65 22.87 -23.12
CA VAL A 584 3.58 23.27 -24.54
C VAL A 584 4.08 24.71 -24.80
N HIS A 585 4.41 25.47 -23.75
CA HIS A 585 4.69 26.91 -23.88
C HIS A 585 6.18 27.30 -24.07
N LEU A 586 7.15 26.40 -23.84
CA LEU A 586 8.58 26.72 -23.95
C LEU A 586 9.17 26.62 -25.37
N LEU A 587 8.43 26.06 -26.34
CA LEU A 587 8.90 25.93 -27.73
C LEU A 587 8.60 27.16 -28.61
N VAL A 588 7.97 28.19 -28.07
CA VAL A 588 7.78 29.46 -28.79
C VAL A 588 8.81 30.46 -28.28
N PRO A 589 9.76 30.94 -29.11
CA PRO A 589 10.63 32.03 -28.71
C PRO A 589 9.79 33.20 -28.23
N PHE A 590 10.21 33.80 -27.11
CA PHE A 590 9.59 34.95 -26.43
C PHE A 590 9.59 36.19 -27.36
N HIS A 591 8.84 36.14 -28.45
CA HIS A 591 8.52 37.32 -29.21
C HIS A 591 7.36 37.99 -28.48
N PRO A 592 7.54 39.23 -27.98
CA PRO A 592 6.44 39.97 -27.40
C PRO A 592 5.30 40.01 -28.42
N PRO A 593 4.04 39.83 -28.01
CA PRO A 593 2.92 39.68 -28.93
C PRO A 593 2.79 40.94 -29.79
N ILE A 594 3.30 40.87 -31.02
CA ILE A 594 3.03 41.86 -32.06
C ILE A 594 1.59 41.60 -32.51
N SER A 595 0.68 42.42 -31.99
CA SER A 595 -0.72 42.59 -32.41
C SER A 595 -1.55 41.32 -32.63
N LYS A 596 -2.33 41.01 -31.59
CA LYS A 596 -3.53 40.16 -31.53
C LYS A 596 -4.29 39.97 -32.86
N SER A 597 -4.31 38.74 -33.35
CA SER A 597 -5.50 38.19 -34.03
C SER A 597 -6.36 37.54 -32.94
N ALA A 598 -7.55 38.10 -32.67
CA ALA A 598 -8.40 37.73 -31.54
C ALA A 598 -9.14 36.38 -31.69
N ASN A 599 -8.94 35.65 -32.79
CA ASN A 599 -9.77 34.49 -33.14
C ASN A 599 -8.97 33.20 -33.41
N ALA A 600 -7.69 33.13 -33.08
CA ALA A 600 -6.98 31.86 -33.10
C ALA A 600 -7.37 31.07 -31.83
N PRO A 601 -8.08 29.92 -31.93
CA PRO A 601 -8.24 29.03 -30.79
C PRO A 601 -6.85 28.69 -30.29
N SER A 602 -6.60 28.94 -29.01
CA SER A 602 -5.40 28.49 -28.32
C SER A 602 -5.26 26.99 -28.57
N LEU A 603 -4.32 26.60 -29.44
CA LEU A 603 -3.98 25.20 -29.74
C LEU A 603 -3.37 24.46 -28.54
N TYR A 604 -3.37 25.10 -27.37
CA TYR A 604 -2.71 24.64 -26.16
C TYR A 604 -3.73 24.48 -25.03
N PRO A 605 -3.87 23.27 -24.46
CA PRO A 605 -4.55 23.08 -23.19
C PRO A 605 -3.73 23.75 -22.07
N ASN A 606 -4.35 24.65 -21.30
CA ASN A 606 -3.75 25.18 -20.08
C ASN A 606 -3.80 24.10 -18.98
N TYR A 607 -2.68 23.40 -18.73
CA TYR A 607 -2.62 22.27 -17.76
C TYR A 607 -2.77 22.72 -16.30
N TYR A 608 -1.97 23.70 -15.88
CA TYR A 608 -2.38 24.51 -14.74
C TYR A 608 -3.44 25.48 -15.22
N VAL A 609 -4.65 25.33 -14.70
CA VAL A 609 -5.73 26.27 -14.94
C VAL A 609 -5.41 27.53 -14.16
N GLN A 610 -5.15 28.63 -14.87
CA GLN A 610 -4.95 29.94 -14.23
C GLN A 610 -6.18 30.25 -13.36
N PRO A 611 -6.01 30.38 -12.03
CA PRO A 611 -7.11 30.74 -11.16
C PRO A 611 -7.63 32.15 -11.47
N SER A 612 -8.94 32.34 -11.40
CA SER A 612 -9.61 33.59 -11.76
C SER A 612 -9.15 34.83 -10.96
N HIS A 613 -8.60 34.61 -9.77
CA HIS A 613 -8.15 35.63 -8.83
C HIS A 613 -6.66 36.00 -8.97
N ILE A 614 -5.94 35.37 -9.90
CA ILE A 614 -4.52 35.68 -10.18
C ILE A 614 -4.46 36.47 -11.48
N GLU A 615 -3.78 37.62 -11.46
CA GLU A 615 -3.63 38.44 -12.66
C GLU A 615 -2.88 37.68 -13.77
N PRO A 616 -3.32 37.76 -15.04
CA PRO A 616 -2.67 37.05 -16.16
C PRO A 616 -1.18 37.35 -16.31
N ASN A 617 -0.75 38.58 -16.04
CA ASN A 617 0.66 38.95 -16.15
C ASN A 617 1.53 38.24 -15.11
N ILE A 618 1.04 38.11 -13.87
CA ILE A 618 1.73 37.37 -12.80
C ILE A 618 1.83 35.90 -13.19
N TRP A 619 0.72 35.32 -13.65
CA TRP A 619 0.68 33.92 -14.07
C TRP A 619 1.70 33.62 -15.18
N LEU A 620 1.69 34.40 -16.26
CA LEU A 620 2.61 34.27 -17.38
C LEU A 620 4.08 34.45 -16.96
N GLN A 621 4.36 35.35 -16.01
CA GLN A 621 5.70 35.56 -15.49
C GLN A 621 6.22 34.37 -14.68
N LEU A 622 5.35 33.72 -13.89
CA LEU A 622 5.75 32.58 -13.06
C LEU A 622 5.73 31.24 -13.79
N GLN A 623 4.93 31.12 -14.84
CA GLN A 623 4.72 29.87 -15.57
C GLN A 623 6.01 29.11 -15.93
N PRO A 624 7.10 29.75 -16.40
CA PRO A 624 8.35 29.06 -16.72
C PRO A 624 9.05 28.40 -15.52
N PHE A 625 8.69 28.80 -14.30
CA PHE A 625 9.27 28.31 -13.05
C PHE A 625 8.38 27.30 -12.35
N PHE A 626 7.23 26.95 -12.94
CA PHE A 626 6.32 26.01 -12.33
C PHE A 626 6.94 24.62 -12.18
N LEU A 627 6.46 23.86 -11.20
CA LEU A 627 6.80 22.46 -11.05
C LEU A 627 6.27 21.68 -12.26
N PRO A 628 7.12 20.88 -12.94
CA PRO A 628 6.70 20.08 -14.08
C PRO A 628 5.49 19.21 -13.79
N GLU A 629 4.51 19.17 -14.72
CA GLU A 629 3.29 18.37 -14.55
C GLU A 629 3.60 16.88 -14.33
N ASN A 630 4.68 16.43 -14.96
CA ASN A 630 5.18 15.07 -14.91
C ASN A 630 6.11 14.79 -13.71
N HIS A 631 6.43 15.80 -12.88
CA HIS A 631 7.34 15.68 -11.74
C HIS A 631 6.81 14.62 -10.75
N PRO A 632 7.63 13.77 -10.11
CA PRO A 632 7.12 12.60 -9.40
C PRO A 632 6.27 12.97 -8.19
N ILE A 633 6.56 14.13 -7.59
CA ILE A 633 5.78 14.61 -6.46
C ILE A 633 4.57 15.43 -6.88
N LYS A 634 4.41 15.81 -8.17
CA LYS A 634 3.28 16.65 -8.61
C LYS A 634 1.92 16.01 -8.27
N PRO A 635 1.66 14.72 -8.57
CA PRO A 635 0.44 14.07 -8.12
C PRO A 635 0.27 14.08 -6.59
N LYS A 636 1.36 13.92 -5.83
CA LYS A 636 1.34 13.98 -4.35
C LYS A 636 0.97 15.38 -3.87
N LEU A 637 1.43 16.42 -4.54
CA LEU A 637 1.09 17.81 -4.22
C LEU A 637 -0.33 18.16 -4.58
N ASP A 638 -0.82 17.75 -5.75
CA ASP A 638 -2.21 17.97 -6.15
C ASP A 638 -3.16 17.34 -5.14
N ARG A 639 -2.85 16.12 -4.69
CA ARG A 639 -3.58 15.46 -3.61
C ARG A 639 -3.45 16.22 -2.29
N LEU A 640 -2.23 16.60 -1.89
CA LEU A 640 -1.97 17.33 -0.65
C LEU A 640 -2.76 18.65 -0.60
N PHE A 641 -2.73 19.41 -1.69
CA PHE A 641 -3.34 20.73 -1.81
C PHE A 641 -4.77 20.72 -2.38
N SER A 642 -5.36 19.54 -2.63
CA SER A 642 -6.81 19.37 -2.82
C SER A 642 -7.61 19.87 -1.62
N LYS A 643 -6.94 20.05 -0.48
CA LYS A 643 -7.42 20.72 0.74
C LYS A 643 -6.65 22.03 0.93
N ARG A 644 -7.21 22.98 1.69
CA ARG A 644 -6.54 24.26 1.98
C ARG A 644 -5.48 24.11 3.08
N VAL A 645 -4.43 23.37 2.78
CA VAL A 645 -3.35 23.02 3.72
C VAL A 645 -2.55 24.24 4.19
N THR A 646 -2.50 25.31 3.40
CA THR A 646 -1.82 26.56 3.77
C THR A 646 -2.62 27.45 4.72
N GLN A 647 -3.77 27.01 5.22
CA GLN A 647 -4.66 27.90 6.00
C GLN A 647 -4.00 28.42 7.29
N ASN A 648 -3.35 27.53 8.04
CA ASN A 648 -2.67 27.83 9.30
C ASN A 648 -1.70 26.70 9.71
N LYS A 649 -0.96 26.90 10.81
CA LYS A 649 0.01 25.93 11.35
C LYS A 649 -0.62 24.56 11.62
N GLU A 650 -1.82 24.50 12.18
CA GLU A 650 -2.50 23.26 12.54
C GLU A 650 -2.84 22.45 11.28
N SER A 651 -3.35 23.09 10.24
CA SER A 651 -3.64 22.45 8.95
C SER A 651 -2.39 21.91 8.27
N LEU A 652 -1.25 22.62 8.37
CA LEU A 652 0.05 22.15 7.87
C LEU A 652 0.54 20.92 8.64
N GLN A 653 0.49 20.95 9.98
CA GLN A 653 0.90 19.81 10.80
C GLN A 653 0.05 18.57 10.53
N LYS A 654 -1.26 18.76 10.35
CA LYS A 654 -2.20 17.70 10.00
C LYS A 654 -1.88 17.07 8.65
N ALA A 655 -1.42 17.88 7.69
CA ALA A 655 -1.02 17.44 6.36
C ALA A 655 0.41 16.84 6.30
N GLY A 656 1.02 16.51 7.45
CA GLY A 656 2.31 15.83 7.53
C GLY A 656 3.54 16.73 7.50
N PHE A 657 3.39 18.07 7.55
CA PHE A 657 4.54 18.98 7.62
C PHE A 657 5.20 18.97 9.00
N ILE A 658 6.53 18.91 9.02
CA ILE A 658 7.35 18.79 10.25
C ILE A 658 7.73 20.18 10.76
N GLN A 659 7.23 20.54 11.95
CA GLN A 659 7.53 21.82 12.61
C GLN A 659 7.30 23.06 11.74
N PRO A 660 6.11 23.25 11.10
CA PRO A 660 5.85 24.34 10.17
C PRO A 660 5.67 25.67 10.90
N THR A 661 6.77 26.24 11.42
CA THR A 661 6.76 27.49 12.18
C THR A 661 7.33 28.62 11.33
N PRO A 662 6.66 29.77 11.24
CA PRO A 662 7.19 30.94 10.55
C PRO A 662 8.56 31.36 11.11
N MET A 663 9.50 31.61 10.21
CA MET A 663 10.80 32.17 10.58
C MET A 663 10.61 33.60 11.10
N ARG A 664 11.36 33.95 12.16
CA ARG A 664 11.20 35.23 12.88
C ARG A 664 11.23 36.48 11.98
N PHE A 665 12.12 36.50 10.98
CA PHE A 665 12.37 37.69 10.16
C PHE A 665 11.69 37.64 8.80
N SER A 666 11.85 36.55 8.05
CA SER A 666 11.24 36.42 6.72
C SER A 666 9.75 36.09 6.77
N LYS A 667 9.24 35.63 7.92
CA LYS A 667 7.91 35.03 8.09
C LYS A 667 7.68 33.76 7.26
N THR A 668 8.61 33.36 6.39
CA THR A 668 8.53 32.14 5.59
C THR A 668 8.50 30.92 6.49
N ILE A 669 7.64 29.97 6.17
CA ILE A 669 7.62 28.63 6.77
C ILE A 669 8.54 27.77 5.91
N VAL A 670 9.63 27.24 6.49
CA VAL A 670 10.56 26.32 5.83
C VAL A 670 10.43 24.97 6.52
N THR A 671 9.96 23.95 5.81
CA THR A 671 9.58 22.68 6.43
C THR A 671 9.74 21.49 5.47
N LYS A 672 9.74 20.28 6.03
CA LYS A 672 9.70 19.01 5.30
C LYS A 672 8.32 18.39 5.43
N ASN A 673 7.93 17.57 4.45
CA ASN A 673 6.74 16.73 4.57
C ASN A 673 7.15 15.26 4.78
N LYS A 674 6.56 14.58 5.77
CA LYS A 674 6.87 13.16 6.06
C LYS A 674 6.58 12.23 4.89
N ASN A 675 5.56 12.54 4.08
CA ASN A 675 5.07 11.70 2.99
C ASN A 675 5.70 12.07 1.65
N ILE A 676 6.51 13.14 1.59
CA ILE A 676 7.22 13.59 0.39
C ILE A 676 8.70 13.80 0.75
N PRO A 677 9.44 12.70 1.04
CA PRO A 677 10.84 12.78 1.45
C PRO A 677 11.73 13.29 0.30
N GLY A 678 12.88 13.87 0.65
CA GLY A 678 13.84 14.41 -0.31
C GLY A 678 13.53 15.83 -0.79
N PHE A 679 12.51 16.50 -0.23
CA PHE A 679 12.11 17.85 -0.61
C PHE A 679 11.95 18.77 0.61
N ILE A 680 12.30 20.04 0.42
CA ILE A 680 12.02 21.15 1.33
C ILE A 680 10.91 22.02 0.71
N PHE A 681 10.00 22.48 1.56
CA PHE A 681 8.90 23.35 1.18
C PHE A 681 9.08 24.72 1.83
N LYS A 682 8.88 25.77 1.05
CA LYS A 682 8.94 27.17 1.50
C LYS A 682 7.67 27.89 1.08
N PHE A 683 6.88 28.33 2.05
CA PHE A 683 5.63 29.03 1.77
C PHE A 683 5.21 29.93 2.93
N PHE A 684 4.08 30.62 2.71
CA PHE A 684 3.43 31.45 3.71
C PHE A 684 2.05 30.85 4.03
N GLY A 685 1.60 31.02 5.28
CA GLY A 685 0.24 30.67 5.68
C GLY A 685 -0.77 31.74 5.24
N ASP A 686 -2.03 31.35 5.06
CA ASP A 686 -3.12 32.29 4.76
C ASP A 686 -3.40 33.23 5.93
N ASP A 687 -3.04 32.84 7.15
CA ASP A 687 -3.07 33.66 8.36
C ASP A 687 -1.97 34.75 8.40
N GLN A 688 -1.05 34.75 7.43
CA GLN A 688 0.01 35.76 7.32
C GLN A 688 -0.39 36.88 6.37
N LEU A 689 -0.94 37.96 6.94
CA LEU A 689 -1.38 39.15 6.22
C LEU A 689 -0.22 39.95 5.59
N GLU A 690 -0.56 40.68 4.54
CA GLU A 690 0.31 41.64 3.82
C GLU A 690 1.59 41.01 3.23
N ILE A 691 1.55 39.72 2.91
CA ILE A 691 2.65 39.05 2.22
C ILE A 691 2.25 38.80 0.76
N ASN A 692 2.99 39.43 -0.15
CA ASN A 692 2.96 39.11 -1.57
C ASN A 692 3.82 37.86 -1.83
N ASP A 693 3.17 36.70 -1.94
CA ASP A 693 3.84 35.40 -2.06
C ASP A 693 4.47 35.17 -3.44
N TRP A 694 3.85 35.66 -4.52
CA TRP A 694 4.34 35.40 -5.88
C TRP A 694 5.73 36.03 -6.12
N GLU A 695 5.95 37.28 -5.66
CA GLU A 695 7.25 37.95 -5.77
C GLU A 695 8.34 37.21 -4.98
N ARG A 696 7.98 36.73 -3.79
CA ARG A 696 8.88 35.99 -2.89
C ARG A 696 9.22 34.61 -3.43
N CYS A 697 8.28 33.95 -4.10
CA CYS A 697 8.51 32.67 -4.77
C CYS A 697 9.39 32.86 -6.00
N TYR A 698 9.07 33.83 -6.85
CA TYR A 698 9.85 34.19 -8.03
C TYR A 698 11.30 34.50 -7.67
N ALA A 699 11.53 35.40 -6.71
CA ALA A 699 12.87 35.83 -6.33
C ALA A 699 13.76 34.66 -5.86
N ARG A 700 13.18 33.69 -5.13
CA ARG A 700 13.90 32.47 -4.70
C ARG A 700 14.31 31.62 -5.88
N VAL A 701 13.39 31.31 -6.79
CA VAL A 701 13.69 30.43 -7.94
C VAL A 701 14.65 31.12 -8.91
N ALA A 702 14.41 32.38 -9.25
CA ALA A 702 15.29 33.16 -10.10
C ALA A 702 16.70 33.28 -9.51
N GLY A 703 16.84 33.55 -8.20
CA GLY A 703 18.15 33.61 -7.55
C GLY A 703 18.88 32.27 -7.55
N ALA A 704 18.14 31.15 -7.42
CA ALA A 704 18.74 29.82 -7.50
C ALA A 704 19.29 29.52 -8.89
N ILE A 705 18.55 29.90 -9.93
CA ILE A 705 18.97 29.77 -11.34
C ILE A 705 20.22 30.61 -11.60
N SER A 706 20.21 31.90 -11.22
CA SER A 706 21.37 32.79 -11.40
C SER A 706 22.64 32.25 -10.73
N ILE A 707 22.51 31.68 -9.52
CA ILE A 707 23.62 31.02 -8.84
C ILE A 707 24.09 29.82 -9.64
N GLN A 708 23.20 28.92 -10.04
CA GLN A 708 23.56 27.71 -10.78
C GLN A 708 24.26 28.04 -12.10
N GLU A 709 23.79 29.06 -12.82
CA GLU A 709 24.43 29.56 -14.04
C GLU A 709 25.85 30.08 -13.76
N ALA A 710 26.06 30.83 -12.69
CA ALA A 710 27.38 31.29 -12.29
C ALA A 710 28.30 30.12 -11.92
N LEU A 711 27.81 29.12 -11.17
CA LEU A 711 28.59 27.93 -10.83
C LEU A 711 29.03 27.16 -12.09
N ASN A 712 28.15 27.04 -13.07
CA ASN A 712 28.44 26.41 -14.36
C ASN A 712 29.47 27.21 -15.16
N ARG A 713 29.27 28.52 -15.28
CA ARG A 713 30.14 29.44 -16.04
C ARG A 713 31.56 29.47 -15.50
N HIS A 714 31.71 29.40 -14.18
CA HIS A 714 33.01 29.42 -13.50
C HIS A 714 33.59 28.01 -13.26
N HIS A 715 32.89 26.95 -13.64
CA HIS A 715 33.30 25.55 -13.43
C HIS A 715 33.58 25.16 -11.96
N ILE A 716 32.83 25.76 -11.02
CA ILE A 716 33.02 25.60 -9.55
C ILE A 716 31.94 24.77 -8.86
N ASN A 717 31.17 23.97 -9.61
CA ASN A 717 30.18 23.03 -9.06
C ASN A 717 30.78 21.96 -8.11
N HIS A 718 32.09 21.79 -8.12
CA HIS A 718 32.82 20.93 -7.19
C HIS A 718 33.04 21.57 -5.81
N LEU A 719 32.89 22.90 -5.70
CA LEU A 719 32.99 23.66 -4.44
C LEU A 719 31.62 24.05 -3.89
N PHE A 720 30.65 24.28 -4.77
CA PHE A 720 29.34 24.83 -4.41
C PHE A 720 28.20 24.00 -4.97
N VAL A 721 27.04 24.12 -4.33
CA VAL A 721 25.79 23.54 -4.80
C VAL A 721 24.64 24.51 -4.50
N VAL A 722 23.59 24.47 -5.32
CA VAL A 722 22.35 25.20 -5.06
C VAL A 722 21.20 24.22 -5.31
N PRO A 723 20.17 24.17 -4.44
CA PRO A 723 19.08 23.25 -4.65
C PRO A 723 18.26 23.73 -5.85
N THR A 724 17.85 22.79 -6.70
CA THR A 724 16.84 23.06 -7.74
C THR A 724 15.55 23.47 -7.05
N LYS A 725 14.96 24.59 -7.50
CA LYS A 725 13.74 25.15 -6.93
C LYS A 725 12.67 25.27 -8.01
N TRP A 726 11.42 25.02 -7.64
CA TRP A 726 10.24 25.17 -8.48
C TRP A 726 9.16 25.94 -7.74
N ILE A 727 8.23 26.52 -8.49
CA ILE A 727 7.01 27.13 -7.97
C ILE A 727 5.86 26.14 -8.17
N TYR A 728 5.10 25.84 -7.13
CA TYR A 728 3.86 25.09 -7.28
C TYR A 728 2.67 26.04 -7.08
N PRO A 729 1.82 26.27 -8.11
CA PRO A 729 0.62 27.06 -7.96
C PRO A 729 -0.44 26.27 -7.18
N LEU A 730 -1.00 26.90 -6.14
CA LEU A 730 -2.05 26.31 -5.32
C LEU A 730 -3.39 26.33 -6.08
N PRO A 731 -4.21 25.26 -5.96
CA PRO A 731 -5.47 25.16 -6.71
C PRO A 731 -6.46 26.24 -6.31
N GLU A 732 -7.39 26.59 -7.22
CA GLU A 732 -8.40 27.62 -6.98
C GLU A 732 -9.31 27.28 -5.78
N ALA A 733 -9.71 26.03 -5.65
CA ALA A 733 -10.47 25.50 -4.53
C ALA A 733 -9.65 24.45 -3.76
N PRO A 734 -9.91 24.26 -2.45
CA PRO A 734 -10.85 25.02 -1.62
C PRO A 734 -10.31 26.42 -1.24
N TYR A 735 -11.23 27.37 -1.07
CA TYR A 735 -10.90 28.72 -0.62
C TYR A 735 -10.55 28.72 0.87
N PRO A 736 -9.69 29.63 1.36
CA PRO A 736 -9.58 29.87 2.80
C PRO A 736 -10.96 30.19 3.38
N LEU A 737 -11.25 29.69 4.59
CA LEU A 737 -12.52 29.98 5.26
C LEU A 737 -12.75 31.50 5.31
N LYS A 738 -14.00 31.96 5.11
CA LYS A 738 -14.39 33.38 5.17
C LYS A 738 -14.31 33.95 6.59
N GLN A 739 -13.14 33.88 7.21
CA GLN A 739 -12.80 34.56 8.45
C GLN A 739 -12.12 35.88 8.09
N ASN A 740 -12.44 36.94 8.82
CA ASN A 740 -12.09 38.32 8.48
C ASN A 740 -10.58 38.66 8.45
N ASN A 741 -9.68 37.67 8.60
CA ASN A 741 -8.24 37.88 8.75
C ASN A 741 -7.38 36.85 7.97
N LEU A 742 -7.87 36.28 6.87
CA LEU A 742 -7.07 35.39 6.03
C LEU A 742 -6.76 36.04 4.68
N GLN A 743 -5.50 36.05 4.29
CA GLN A 743 -5.02 36.45 2.97
C GLN A 743 -4.58 35.20 2.19
N ARG A 744 -5.38 34.83 1.19
CA ARG A 744 -5.09 33.70 0.30
C ARG A 744 -3.67 33.77 -0.27
N LYS A 745 -2.90 32.69 -0.08
CA LYS A 745 -1.66 32.42 -0.82
C LYS A 745 -1.93 31.61 -2.09
N ASN A 746 -1.17 31.87 -3.12
CA ASN A 746 -1.38 31.33 -4.45
C ASN A 746 -0.22 30.44 -4.91
N PHE A 747 0.95 30.58 -4.30
CA PHE A 747 2.16 29.87 -4.72
C PHE A 747 2.97 29.38 -3.52
N ILE A 748 3.67 28.27 -3.72
CA ILE A 748 4.70 27.77 -2.81
C ILE A 748 5.99 27.50 -3.58
N VAL A 749 7.13 27.52 -2.89
CA VAL A 749 8.40 27.04 -3.45
C VAL A 749 8.68 25.63 -2.94
N ILE A 750 9.12 24.79 -3.85
CA ILE A 750 9.56 23.42 -3.58
C ILE A 750 10.99 23.30 -4.04
N GLU A 751 11.85 22.69 -3.23
CA GLU A 751 13.24 22.51 -3.57
C GLU A 751 13.76 21.14 -3.18
N ASN A 752 14.74 20.63 -3.92
CA ASN A 752 15.42 19.40 -3.56
C ASN A 752 16.11 19.56 -2.20
N GLU A 753 16.01 18.55 -1.35
CA GLU A 753 16.76 18.51 -0.11
C GLU A 753 18.25 18.28 -0.37
N ILE A 754 19.10 19.14 0.19
CA ILE A 754 20.55 18.94 0.23
C ILE A 754 20.91 18.46 1.62
N ASP A 755 21.69 17.38 1.70
CA ASP A 755 22.16 16.86 2.98
C ASP A 755 23.23 17.77 3.58
N ILE A 756 22.82 18.60 4.55
CA ILE A 756 23.65 19.62 5.20
C ILE A 756 23.97 19.26 6.65
N PHE A 757 25.14 19.70 7.12
CA PHE A 757 25.50 19.56 8.54
C PHE A 757 24.52 20.31 9.46
N SER A 758 24.27 19.76 10.65
CA SER A 758 23.43 20.44 11.64
C SER A 758 24.02 21.80 12.05
N GLY A 759 23.22 22.72 12.59
CA GLY A 759 23.71 24.09 12.90
C GLY A 759 24.99 24.13 13.74
N LYS A 760 25.17 23.24 14.73
CA LYS A 760 26.41 23.17 15.53
C LYS A 760 27.58 22.61 14.75
N GLU A 761 27.36 21.57 13.93
CA GLU A 761 28.39 20.94 13.11
C GLU A 761 28.80 21.86 11.97
N ASN A 762 27.85 22.47 11.28
CA ASN A 762 28.10 23.46 10.23
C ASN A 762 28.98 24.61 10.74
N ASN A 763 28.73 25.13 11.94
CA ASN A 763 29.61 26.13 12.57
C ASN A 763 31.06 25.64 12.79
N LYS A 764 31.26 24.36 13.08
CA LYS A 764 32.60 23.76 13.18
C LYS A 764 33.22 23.63 11.79
N MET A 765 32.45 23.17 10.81
CA MET A 765 32.89 22.98 9.43
C MET A 765 33.34 24.29 8.78
N TRP A 766 32.69 25.41 9.09
CA TRP A 766 33.10 26.76 8.63
C TRP A 766 34.48 27.21 9.16
N LYS A 767 35.03 26.53 10.17
CA LYS A 767 36.39 26.75 10.70
C LYS A 767 37.36 25.63 10.31
N SER A 768 36.92 24.67 9.49
CA SER A 768 37.71 23.54 9.04
C SER A 768 38.57 23.88 7.81
N PRO A 769 39.51 23.02 7.40
CA PRO A 769 40.32 23.20 6.19
C PRO A 769 39.54 23.27 4.86
N ILE A 770 38.25 22.89 4.84
CA ILE A 770 37.37 23.06 3.66
C ILE A 770 37.24 24.55 3.30
N ILE A 771 37.20 25.42 4.32
CA ILE A 771 37.23 26.87 4.14
C ILE A 771 38.69 27.31 4.10
N ASN A 772 39.21 27.42 2.88
CA ASN A 772 40.54 27.91 2.57
C ASN A 772 40.47 29.18 1.70
N CYS A 773 41.63 29.77 1.37
CA CYS A 773 41.68 31.00 0.57
C CYS A 773 40.98 30.85 -0.79
N HIS A 774 41.15 29.71 -1.48
CA HIS A 774 40.53 29.47 -2.78
C HIS A 774 39.00 29.45 -2.68
N THR A 775 38.45 28.72 -1.72
CA THR A 775 37.00 28.66 -1.47
C THR A 775 36.45 30.05 -1.11
N LEU A 776 37.14 30.81 -0.25
CA LEU A 776 36.71 32.17 0.14
C LEU A 776 36.76 33.18 -1.01
N SER A 777 37.78 33.12 -1.86
CA SER A 777 37.82 33.96 -3.07
C SER A 777 36.60 33.74 -3.95
N TRP A 778 36.18 32.48 -4.15
CA TRP A 778 34.98 32.19 -4.91
C TRP A 778 33.68 32.59 -4.21
N ILE A 779 33.58 32.44 -2.88
CA ILE A 779 32.44 32.99 -2.12
C ILE A 779 32.35 34.50 -2.35
N TYR A 780 33.46 35.21 -2.22
CA TYR A 780 33.50 36.66 -2.43
C TYR A 780 33.04 37.04 -3.85
N ILE A 781 33.57 36.37 -4.87
CA ILE A 781 33.22 36.61 -6.27
C ILE A 781 31.72 36.38 -6.49
N LEU A 782 31.17 35.24 -6.07
CA LEU A 782 29.75 34.92 -6.25
C LEU A 782 28.84 35.91 -5.53
N LEU A 783 29.16 36.24 -4.27
CA LEU A 783 28.39 37.21 -3.49
C LEU A 783 28.35 38.57 -4.19
N GLN A 784 29.49 39.06 -4.67
CA GLN A 784 29.59 40.36 -5.33
C GLN A 784 28.99 40.36 -6.74
N GLU A 785 29.25 39.34 -7.54
CA GLU A 785 28.77 39.25 -8.93
C GLU A 785 27.25 39.16 -8.98
N LEU A 786 26.65 38.37 -8.09
CA LEU A 786 25.20 38.11 -8.09
C LEU A 786 24.43 38.97 -7.09
N GLY A 787 25.11 39.84 -6.32
CA GLY A 787 24.47 40.71 -5.34
C GLY A 787 23.66 39.94 -4.30
N LEU A 788 24.22 38.85 -3.76
CA LEU A 788 23.53 37.94 -2.84
C LEU A 788 23.51 38.52 -1.42
N ASN A 789 22.56 39.40 -1.13
CA ASN A 789 22.54 40.19 0.11
C ASN A 789 22.28 39.35 1.38
N ASP A 790 21.47 38.31 1.26
CA ASP A 790 21.07 37.39 2.33
C ASP A 790 22.02 36.20 2.50
N SER A 791 22.88 35.92 1.53
CA SER A 791 23.79 34.78 1.57
C SER A 791 24.98 34.88 2.54
N PRO A 792 25.51 36.04 3.00
CA PRO A 792 26.69 36.14 3.88
C PRO A 792 26.50 35.63 5.33
N TYR A 793 25.67 34.62 5.53
CA TYR A 793 25.44 33.92 6.78
C TYR A 793 25.65 32.42 6.58
N ASN A 794 26.29 31.76 7.54
CA ASN A 794 26.61 30.34 7.41
C ASN A 794 25.39 29.40 7.38
N PHE A 795 24.22 29.86 7.84
CA PHE A 795 22.96 29.10 7.76
C PHE A 795 22.26 29.26 6.40
N ASN A 796 22.61 30.30 5.62
CA ASN A 796 22.17 30.48 4.23
C ASN A 796 23.19 29.90 3.22
N MET A 797 24.43 29.69 3.68
CA MET A 797 25.49 28.95 2.98
C MET A 797 25.99 27.74 3.79
N PRO A 798 25.14 26.77 4.20
CA PRO A 798 25.62 25.62 4.97
C PRO A 798 26.58 24.74 4.16
N ILE A 799 27.51 24.07 4.85
CA ILE A 799 28.34 23.03 4.25
C ILE A 799 27.52 21.74 4.17
N ALA A 800 27.48 21.13 2.99
CA ALA A 800 26.86 19.85 2.70
C ALA A 800 27.76 18.69 3.14
N LYS A 801 27.19 17.50 3.35
CA LYS A 801 27.96 16.30 3.77
C LYS A 801 28.95 15.81 2.72
N ASP A 802 28.79 16.22 1.47
CA ASP A 802 29.75 16.02 0.39
C ASP A 802 30.87 17.09 0.35
N ASN A 803 30.95 17.92 1.40
CA ASN A 803 31.92 19.00 1.59
C ASN A 803 31.77 20.20 0.63
N ARG A 804 30.69 20.31 -0.14
CA ARG A 804 30.37 21.53 -0.91
C ARG A 804 29.66 22.56 -0.05
N ILE A 805 29.68 23.83 -0.44
CA ILE A 805 28.91 24.91 0.20
C ILE A 805 27.58 25.08 -0.55
N ALA A 806 26.47 24.89 0.15
CA ALA A 806 25.13 24.94 -0.41
C ALA A 806 24.51 26.34 -0.26
N PHE A 807 24.03 26.96 -1.34
CA PHE A 807 23.26 28.22 -1.28
C PHE A 807 21.76 27.92 -1.09
N VAL A 808 21.30 27.85 0.16
CA VAL A 808 19.92 27.42 0.46
C VAL A 808 18.91 28.56 0.43
N ASP A 809 19.30 29.78 0.78
CA ASP A 809 18.46 30.98 0.64
C ASP A 809 18.97 31.85 -0.50
N THR A 810 18.08 32.18 -1.42
CA THR A 810 18.40 32.79 -2.71
C THR A 810 17.43 33.92 -3.06
N GLU A 811 16.69 34.42 -2.07
CA GLU A 811 15.63 35.42 -2.27
C GLU A 811 16.20 36.81 -2.59
N HIS A 812 17.30 37.20 -1.97
CA HIS A 812 17.88 38.55 -2.11
C HIS A 812 19.08 38.61 -3.04
N HIS A 813 18.93 38.07 -4.26
CA HIS A 813 19.89 38.25 -5.35
C HIS A 813 19.73 39.61 -6.05
N HIS A 814 20.78 40.06 -6.74
CA HIS A 814 20.93 41.37 -7.38
C HIS A 814 20.64 42.56 -6.45
N LYS A 815 21.01 42.42 -5.16
CA LYS A 815 20.86 43.45 -4.13
C LYS A 815 22.21 43.84 -3.54
N TRP A 816 22.71 44.99 -3.97
CA TRP A 816 23.94 45.59 -3.46
C TRP A 816 23.67 46.78 -2.52
N PRO A 817 24.61 47.12 -1.62
CA PRO A 817 25.84 46.40 -1.33
C PRO A 817 25.58 45.11 -0.52
N VAL A 818 26.41 44.09 -0.74
CA VAL A 818 26.33 42.83 0.00
C VAL A 818 27.00 43.00 1.38
N PRO A 819 26.37 42.56 2.49
CA PRO A 819 26.90 42.74 3.83
C PRO A 819 28.01 41.72 4.16
N LEU A 820 29.12 41.75 3.41
CA LEU A 820 30.23 40.78 3.50
C LEU A 820 30.81 40.62 4.92
N LYS A 821 30.74 41.68 5.74
CA LYS A 821 31.18 41.64 7.14
C LYS A 821 30.40 40.64 8.00
N LYS A 822 29.22 40.15 7.58
CA LYS A 822 28.44 39.17 8.36
C LYS A 822 29.09 37.78 8.40
N LEU A 823 29.92 37.43 7.41
CA LEU A 823 30.54 36.11 7.31
C LEU A 823 31.71 35.91 8.30
N TRP A 824 32.38 37.00 8.69
CA TRP A 824 33.64 37.01 9.45
C TRP A 824 33.63 36.22 10.79
N GLN A 825 32.46 36.07 11.40
CA GLN A 825 32.28 35.50 12.73
C GLN A 825 32.31 33.97 12.69
N PHE A 826 32.14 33.40 11.49
CA PHE A 826 32.14 31.97 11.26
C PHE A 826 33.52 31.44 10.84
N LEU A 827 34.42 32.32 10.41
CA LEU A 827 35.75 31.97 9.91
C LEU A 827 36.76 31.73 11.03
N SER A 828 37.75 30.88 10.74
CA SER A 828 38.97 30.77 11.56
C SER A 828 39.77 32.08 11.51
N PRO A 829 40.64 32.38 12.49
CA PRO A 829 41.39 33.64 12.50
C PRO A 829 42.17 33.92 11.21
N PRO A 830 42.96 32.96 10.65
CA PRO A 830 43.68 33.22 9.39
C PRO A 830 42.74 33.49 8.20
N MET A 831 41.60 32.78 8.14
CA MET A 831 40.61 32.96 7.08
C MET A 831 39.84 34.28 7.22
N ARG A 832 39.66 34.76 8.45
CA ARG A 832 39.07 36.07 8.71
C ARG A 832 39.98 37.19 8.20
N ASP A 833 41.28 37.10 8.45
CA ASP A 833 42.25 38.10 7.99
C ASP A 833 42.27 38.15 6.46
N PHE A 834 42.30 36.98 5.80
CA PHE A 834 42.20 36.89 4.35
C PHE A 834 40.86 37.46 3.81
N TRP A 835 39.74 37.16 4.46
CA TRP A 835 38.44 37.71 4.07
C TRP A 835 38.38 39.24 4.20
N ASN A 836 39.00 39.81 5.23
CA ASN A 836 39.09 41.26 5.41
C ASN A 836 39.91 41.90 4.28
N GLN A 837 41.03 41.27 3.87
CA GLN A 837 41.83 41.73 2.73
C GLN A 837 40.98 41.78 1.44
N LEU A 838 40.23 40.72 1.13
CA LEU A 838 39.30 40.70 -0.02
C LEU A 838 38.25 41.83 0.04
N CYS A 839 37.78 42.17 1.25
CA CYS A 839 36.81 43.25 1.44
C CYS A 839 37.42 44.65 1.33
N GLU A 840 38.73 44.81 1.59
CA GLU A 840 39.44 46.09 1.58
C GLU A 840 40.05 46.42 0.21
N GLU A 841 40.55 45.42 -0.53
CA GLU A 841 41.23 45.58 -1.84
C GLU A 841 40.38 46.21 -2.95
N LYS A 842 39.05 46.35 -2.76
CA LYS A 842 38.12 46.97 -3.73
C LYS A 842 37.44 48.26 -3.26
N ASN A 843 37.94 48.90 -2.19
CA ASN A 843 37.66 50.33 -1.95
C ASN A 843 38.64 51.26 -2.70
N LEU A 844 39.41 50.69 -3.65
CA LEU A 844 40.17 51.34 -4.72
C LEU A 844 39.53 50.95 -6.06
#